data_AF-A0A931P2Y4-F1
#
_entry.id   AF-A0A931P2Y4-F1
#
_cell.length_a   1.000
_cell.length_b   1.000
_cell.length_c   1.000
_cell.angle_alpha   90.00
_cell.angle_beta   90.00
_cell.angle_gamma   90.00
#
_symmetry.space_group_name_H-M   'P 1'
#
loop_
_entity.id
_entity.type
_entity.pdbx_description
1 polymer ?
#
loop_
_entity_poly.entity_id
_entity_poly.type
_entity_poly.pdbx_seq_one_letter_code
_entity_poly.pdbx_strand_id
1 'polypeptide(L)'
;MKDSEDGQETFRPQIVSMAGYPTIRSPNRRTRRQRFRLDRFGHSGIIVMTAISHGGLMDGARGATKGRTPTMTAQGMPARIAATTRSIEPWVLPVTLMGSLVVLLVPVPGAVMDLLLAANVTISVLILMTTITIGSPQQFSSLPTLLLTTTLSRLVLNVASTRLILLEGGTRGLDAAGGVIKAFGSFVAGDNILVGGVMFGIMVIIQFVVITKGSSRISEVAARFTLDGLPGRQMAIDSDLHAGLIDQAEAVRRREAVYRQADFFGAMDGAGKYVRGDAVAGVLITMINILGGLAIGIVQHGMSPVEAVDIFTKLTIGDGLVSQIPAFLISLGAGLVVTRSSSESDIGREMTGQLFGETRTLISAAVLLTILAFLGLPKLPLLSVAAILGFGAWIMNQTVPGNTESKTTVATFSKPIEARQEKSTKPAQISAPATQERKTPATTDASATSTSSTSGKPAAIRSSSSEAAVTDWLRVDAMELSIGYRLIALADPGRGGDLLDRLGRVRQRVARELGMIAPQVAIRDDLALQPQEYRIAIRGVTVAGGVSYPGRLLAIVPPGLTEVPEGREGVDPATDRPAVWIAAEGKQAAELAGCKVKEASAVIMDHLAEVIIHHADELLSRDQVMQLIERVRLGSASLVDEVVPNLIRVGEIQKVLQNLLRERVSILDMETILEALALAAVATRDPEELTEHARRALSRRLVQPYLAPDGHLNVVMLDKSVENRLAAAVDQSTRPETALGLDWSRQLVAAIGAAAGRLTEQGRPPILVVGSLVRRLVRDLTHTDLPGLVVLAQQEIPRDTPVDNIATVAPAGFEEADRSDAQRTAAFNEDARLTANAPASSIPAPHGWPTARGGRTHATVNLRTTRNTEATDPGDRSDEYGAGER
;
A
#
# COMPACT_ATOMS: atom_id res chain seq x y z
N MET A 1 -44.80 -14.04 -49.10
CA MET A 1 -45.54 -14.68 -50.21
C MET A 1 -47.01 -14.57 -49.87
N LYS A 2 -47.75 -13.67 -50.54
CA LYS A 2 -49.22 -13.47 -50.45
C LYS A 2 -49.77 -13.04 -49.08
N ASP A 3 -50.81 -12.20 -48.93
CA ASP A 3 -51.55 -11.27 -49.81
C ASP A 3 -51.88 -10.02 -48.91
N SER A 4 -52.02 -8.78 -49.42
CA SER A 4 -53.29 -8.08 -49.80
C SER A 4 -54.37 -8.07 -48.69
N GLU A 5 -55.16 -7.01 -48.44
CA GLU A 5 -55.39 -5.74 -49.14
C GLU A 5 -56.05 -4.68 -48.20
N ASP A 6 -56.04 -3.44 -48.68
CA ASP A 6 -56.81 -2.21 -48.37
C ASP A 6 -58.02 -2.19 -47.39
N GLY A 7 -58.31 -0.97 -46.91
CA GLY A 7 -59.59 -0.63 -46.28
C GLY A 7 -59.62 0.73 -45.56
N GLN A 8 -59.79 1.83 -46.29
CA GLN A 8 -60.19 3.12 -45.69
C GLN A 8 -61.63 3.03 -45.16
N GLU A 9 -61.97 3.77 -44.09
CA GLU A 9 -62.83 4.96 -44.23
C GLU A 9 -63.07 5.74 -42.93
N THR A 10 -63.37 7.02 -43.11
CA THR A 10 -63.68 8.03 -42.08
C THR A 10 -65.18 8.04 -41.72
N PHE A 11 -65.56 8.48 -40.51
CA PHE A 11 -66.59 9.55 -40.39
C PHE A 11 -66.57 10.27 -39.01
N ARG A 12 -67.30 11.39 -38.92
CA ARG A 12 -67.17 12.45 -37.90
C ARG A 12 -68.49 12.63 -37.06
N PRO A 13 -68.68 13.64 -36.17
CA PRO A 13 -69.16 13.43 -34.80
C PRO A 13 -70.56 14.00 -34.49
N GLN A 14 -71.00 13.97 -33.23
CA GLN A 14 -72.03 14.88 -32.72
C GLN A 14 -71.87 15.30 -31.24
N ILE A 15 -72.60 16.36 -30.86
CA ILE A 15 -72.46 17.24 -29.67
C ILE A 15 -73.77 17.20 -28.86
N VAL A 16 -73.77 17.67 -27.58
CA VAL A 16 -74.86 18.34 -26.78
C VAL A 16 -74.80 17.93 -25.29
N SER A 17 -75.18 18.70 -24.24
CA SER A 17 -75.20 20.16 -23.93
C SER A 17 -75.77 20.38 -22.50
N MET A 18 -75.32 21.42 -21.76
CA MET A 18 -76.01 22.14 -20.63
C MET A 18 -76.54 21.36 -19.38
N ALA A 19 -76.94 21.96 -18.24
CA ALA A 19 -76.54 23.17 -17.47
C ALA A 19 -77.29 23.18 -16.11
N GLY A 20 -76.86 23.95 -15.09
CA GLY A 20 -77.69 24.22 -13.88
C GLY A 20 -77.00 24.85 -12.66
N TYR A 21 -77.48 26.02 -12.20
CA TYR A 21 -77.13 26.75 -10.95
C TYR A 21 -78.42 27.07 -10.15
N PRO A 22 -78.41 27.20 -8.80
CA PRO A 22 -78.42 28.53 -8.11
C PRO A 22 -77.59 28.57 -6.78
N THR A 23 -76.82 29.59 -6.34
CA THR A 23 -77.01 31.00 -5.86
C THR A 23 -77.47 31.28 -4.40
N ILE A 24 -76.62 32.05 -3.65
CA ILE A 24 -76.93 33.10 -2.62
C ILE A 24 -77.34 32.60 -1.19
N ARG A 25 -76.98 33.19 0.01
CA ARG A 25 -76.31 34.45 0.46
C ARG A 25 -75.58 34.36 1.85
N SER A 26 -74.69 35.33 2.13
CA SER A 26 -74.18 36.01 3.38
C SER A 26 -74.61 35.62 4.85
N PRO A 27 -73.83 35.96 5.94
CA PRO A 27 -72.87 37.10 6.04
C PRO A 27 -71.53 36.97 6.83
N ASN A 28 -70.52 37.66 6.29
CA ASN A 28 -69.47 38.54 6.88
C ASN A 28 -68.65 38.26 8.19
N ARG A 29 -67.34 38.54 8.08
CA ARG A 29 -66.32 38.92 9.11
C ARG A 29 -65.90 37.93 10.22
N ARG A 30 -64.73 37.30 10.03
CA ARG A 30 -63.44 37.62 10.74
C ARG A 30 -62.24 36.93 10.05
N THR A 31 -61.02 37.32 10.39
CA THR A 31 -59.84 37.34 9.50
C THR A 31 -58.76 36.30 9.78
N ARG A 32 -58.07 35.82 8.71
CA ARG A 32 -56.74 35.15 8.66
C ARG A 32 -56.62 33.81 9.45
N ARG A 33 -56.04 32.71 8.94
CA ARG A 33 -55.16 32.43 7.78
C ARG A 33 -55.53 31.05 7.19
N GLN A 34 -55.31 30.84 5.89
CA GLN A 34 -55.64 29.59 5.19
C GLN A 34 -54.76 28.42 5.65
N ARG A 35 -55.39 27.27 5.97
CA ARG A 35 -54.86 25.95 5.60
C ARG A 35 -55.56 25.58 4.30
N PHE A 36 -54.82 25.42 3.20
CA PHE A 36 -55.38 24.87 1.97
C PHE A 36 -54.99 23.40 1.83
N ARG A 37 -55.99 22.60 1.46
CA ARG A 37 -55.95 21.13 1.42
C ARG A 37 -55.65 20.70 -0.02
N LEU A 38 -54.70 19.78 -0.21
CA LEU A 38 -54.16 19.42 -1.53
C LEU A 38 -54.40 17.92 -1.83
N ASP A 39 -55.68 17.52 -1.80
CA ASP A 39 -56.12 16.17 -2.19
C ASP A 39 -56.26 16.04 -3.73
N ARG A 40 -55.15 15.99 -4.49
CA ARG A 40 -55.12 15.34 -5.83
C ARG A 40 -53.79 15.08 -6.57
N PHE A 41 -52.65 14.90 -5.90
CA PHE A 41 -51.44 14.36 -6.57
C PHE A 41 -50.75 13.29 -5.73
N GLY A 42 -50.99 12.01 -6.06
CA GLY A 42 -50.57 10.90 -5.19
C GLY A 42 -50.57 9.52 -5.84
N HIS A 43 -50.19 9.40 -7.11
CA HIS A 43 -50.07 8.08 -7.78
C HIS A 43 -48.76 7.89 -8.58
N SER A 44 -48.12 8.94 -9.09
CA SER A 44 -46.94 8.81 -9.97
C SER A 44 -45.61 8.55 -9.24
N GLY A 45 -45.44 9.02 -7.99
CA GLY A 45 -44.18 8.91 -7.24
C GLY A 45 -43.94 7.54 -6.58
N ILE A 46 -44.99 6.73 -6.40
CA ILE A 46 -44.93 5.47 -5.64
C ILE A 46 -44.24 4.35 -6.45
N ILE A 47 -44.29 4.42 -7.78
CA ILE A 47 -43.79 3.37 -8.67
C ILE A 47 -42.26 3.24 -8.58
N VAL A 48 -41.53 4.37 -8.62
CA VAL A 48 -40.05 4.38 -8.51
C VAL A 48 -39.59 3.94 -7.11
N MET A 49 -40.31 4.36 -6.07
CA MET A 49 -39.96 4.09 -4.67
C MET A 49 -40.14 2.62 -4.28
N THR A 50 -41.07 1.89 -4.93
CA THR A 50 -41.37 0.50 -4.57
C THR A 50 -40.38 -0.51 -5.19
N ALA A 51 -39.85 -0.22 -6.39
CA ALA A 51 -38.89 -1.09 -7.09
C ALA A 51 -37.52 -1.15 -6.38
N ILE A 52 -37.05 -0.02 -5.86
CA ILE A 52 -35.73 0.05 -5.19
C ILE A 52 -35.75 -0.67 -3.81
N SER A 53 -36.92 -0.80 -3.19
CA SER A 53 -37.06 -1.31 -1.80
C SER A 53 -37.05 -2.84 -1.65
N HIS A 54 -37.06 -3.63 -2.73
CA HIS A 54 -37.29 -5.09 -2.65
C HIS A 54 -36.11 -5.99 -3.08
N GLY A 55 -35.04 -5.44 -3.66
CA GLY A 55 -33.89 -6.21 -4.15
C GLY A 55 -32.90 -6.74 -3.08
N GLY A 56 -33.16 -6.51 -1.78
CA GLY A 56 -32.17 -6.68 -0.71
C GLY A 56 -32.47 -7.75 0.36
N LEU A 57 -33.54 -8.54 0.24
CA LEU A 57 -33.96 -9.47 1.31
C LEU A 57 -34.46 -10.82 0.77
N MET A 58 -33.54 -11.75 0.48
CA MET A 58 -33.79 -13.20 0.61
C MET A 58 -32.52 -13.94 1.11
N ASP A 59 -32.77 -14.95 1.94
CA ASP A 59 -31.87 -15.95 2.54
C ASP A 59 -30.64 -15.50 3.35
N GLY A 60 -30.86 -15.39 4.67
CA GLY A 60 -29.81 -15.38 5.70
C GLY A 60 -30.35 -15.70 7.09
N ALA A 61 -29.93 -16.84 7.65
CA ALA A 61 -30.02 -17.26 9.06
C ALA A 61 -31.42 -17.40 9.74
N ARG A 62 -31.81 -18.66 9.98
CA ARG A 62 -32.55 -19.03 11.21
C ARG A 62 -31.54 -19.06 12.37
N GLY A 63 -31.69 -18.17 13.35
CA GLY A 63 -30.87 -18.14 14.58
C GLY A 63 -31.56 -17.29 15.65
N ALA A 64 -31.59 -17.77 16.89
CA ALA A 64 -32.49 -17.22 17.90
C ALA A 64 -31.86 -16.10 18.75
N THR A 65 -32.56 -14.97 18.90
CA THR A 65 -32.52 -14.15 20.13
C THR A 65 -33.91 -13.62 20.47
N LYS A 66 -34.16 -13.46 21.78
CA LYS A 66 -35.48 -13.26 22.40
C LYS A 66 -35.48 -11.92 23.12
N GLY A 67 -36.09 -10.87 22.54
CA GLY A 67 -36.08 -9.52 23.16
C GLY A 67 -36.99 -8.50 22.47
N ARG A 68 -38.05 -8.07 23.17
CA ARG A 68 -39.10 -7.11 22.73
C ARG A 68 -38.57 -5.78 22.17
N THR A 69 -39.13 -5.34 21.03
CA THR A 69 -39.97 -4.12 20.94
C THR A 69 -41.05 -4.32 19.85
N PRO A 70 -42.25 -3.73 19.96
CA PRO A 70 -43.30 -3.89 18.95
C PRO A 70 -43.20 -2.80 17.87
N THR A 71 -42.53 -3.11 16.75
CA THR A 71 -42.59 -2.26 15.55
C THR A 71 -44.00 -2.34 14.96
N MET A 72 -44.70 -1.22 14.86
CA MET A 72 -46.02 -1.18 14.21
C MET A 72 -45.88 -1.62 12.74
N THR A 73 -46.45 -2.79 12.41
CA THR A 73 -46.52 -3.26 11.03
C THR A 73 -47.33 -2.30 10.17
N ALA A 74 -46.74 -1.83 9.08
CA ALA A 74 -47.38 -0.97 8.08
C ALA A 74 -48.42 -1.75 7.24
N GLN A 75 -49.50 -2.17 7.90
CA GLN A 75 -50.58 -2.98 7.34
C GLN A 75 -51.59 -2.06 6.64
N GLY A 76 -51.23 -1.55 5.45
CA GLY A 76 -52.01 -0.50 4.78
C GLY A 76 -51.87 -0.33 3.26
N MET A 77 -51.11 -1.17 2.55
CA MET A 77 -51.10 -1.15 1.07
C MET A 77 -52.06 -2.20 0.50
N PRO A 78 -52.98 -1.84 -0.42
CA PRO A 78 -53.84 -2.81 -1.08
C PRO A 78 -53.03 -3.70 -2.02
N ALA A 79 -53.20 -5.02 -1.90
CA ALA A 79 -52.36 -6.06 -2.53
C ALA A 79 -52.20 -5.94 -4.06
N ARG A 80 -53.12 -5.26 -4.75
CA ARG A 80 -53.04 -5.02 -6.21
C ARG A 80 -51.87 -4.10 -6.60
N ILE A 81 -51.46 -3.16 -5.73
CA ILE A 81 -50.33 -2.27 -6.01
C ILE A 81 -49.02 -3.05 -5.93
N ALA A 82 -48.82 -3.84 -4.87
CA ALA A 82 -47.60 -4.65 -4.65
C ALA A 82 -47.40 -5.73 -5.73
N ALA A 83 -48.47 -6.32 -6.26
CA ALA A 83 -48.40 -7.26 -7.38
C ALA A 83 -48.04 -6.57 -8.71
N THR A 84 -48.50 -5.33 -8.90
CA THR A 84 -48.20 -4.56 -10.12
C THR A 84 -46.74 -4.08 -10.11
N THR A 85 -46.20 -3.61 -8.98
CA THR A 85 -44.82 -3.09 -8.94
C THR A 85 -43.73 -4.13 -9.19
N ARG A 86 -43.93 -5.41 -8.82
CA ARG A 86 -43.01 -6.51 -9.16
C ARG A 86 -42.97 -6.87 -10.65
N SER A 87 -44.00 -6.56 -11.42
CA SER A 87 -44.05 -6.89 -12.86
C SER A 87 -43.45 -5.82 -13.77
N ILE A 88 -43.20 -4.61 -13.25
CA ILE A 88 -42.56 -3.49 -13.97
C ILE A 88 -41.05 -3.44 -13.79
N GLU A 89 -40.53 -3.99 -12.69
CA GLU A 89 -39.11 -3.98 -12.30
C GLU A 89 -38.12 -4.35 -13.43
N PRO A 90 -38.27 -5.49 -14.17
CA PRO A 90 -37.34 -5.84 -15.25
C PRO A 90 -37.45 -4.93 -16.49
N TRP A 91 -38.54 -4.17 -16.63
CA TRP A 91 -38.76 -3.29 -17.79
C TRP A 91 -38.22 -1.88 -17.62
N VAL A 92 -37.89 -1.45 -16.40
CA VAL A 92 -37.43 -0.07 -16.12
C VAL A 92 -36.19 0.28 -16.95
N LEU A 93 -35.17 -0.59 -16.97
CA LEU A 93 -33.93 -0.33 -17.71
C LEU A 93 -34.14 -0.30 -19.24
N PRO A 94 -34.73 -1.33 -19.89
CA PRO A 94 -35.02 -1.28 -21.32
C PRO A 94 -35.90 -0.11 -21.75
N VAL A 95 -36.95 0.23 -20.99
CA VAL A 95 -37.85 1.35 -21.31
C VAL A 95 -37.14 2.68 -21.16
N THR A 96 -36.28 2.86 -20.15
CA THR A 96 -35.50 4.10 -19.98
C THR A 96 -34.48 4.27 -21.12
N LEU A 97 -33.79 3.20 -21.51
CA LEU A 97 -32.86 3.19 -22.64
C LEU A 97 -33.57 3.50 -23.98
N MET A 98 -34.70 2.85 -24.24
CA MET A 98 -35.48 3.06 -25.46
C MET A 98 -36.10 4.47 -25.50
N GLY A 99 -36.62 4.95 -24.37
CA GLY A 99 -37.13 6.32 -24.23
C GLY A 99 -36.04 7.37 -24.49
N SER A 100 -34.83 7.13 -24.00
CA SER A 100 -33.67 8.00 -24.27
C SER A 100 -33.33 8.02 -25.78
N LEU A 101 -33.38 6.88 -26.47
CA LEU A 101 -33.19 6.84 -27.93
C LEU A 101 -34.29 7.61 -28.68
N VAL A 102 -35.54 7.53 -28.24
CA VAL A 102 -36.66 8.29 -28.84
C VAL A 102 -36.46 9.80 -28.61
N VAL A 103 -36.07 10.24 -27.41
CA VAL A 103 -35.76 11.64 -27.08
C VAL A 103 -34.63 12.22 -27.94
N LEU A 104 -33.64 11.40 -28.32
CA LEU A 104 -32.55 11.82 -29.19
C LEU A 104 -33.01 12.07 -30.64
N LEU A 105 -33.92 11.24 -31.16
CA LEU A 105 -34.38 11.30 -32.56
C LEU A 105 -35.53 12.30 -32.76
N VAL A 106 -36.54 12.24 -31.89
CA VAL A 106 -37.79 13.00 -32.02
C VAL A 106 -37.67 14.36 -31.32
N PRO A 107 -38.07 15.48 -31.95
CA PRO A 107 -38.05 16.79 -31.28
C PRO A 107 -38.99 16.79 -30.07
N VAL A 108 -38.44 17.09 -28.89
CA VAL A 108 -39.18 17.07 -27.61
C VAL A 108 -39.77 18.45 -27.33
N PRO A 109 -41.10 18.58 -27.08
CA PRO A 109 -41.71 19.85 -26.69
C PRO A 109 -41.16 20.36 -25.34
N GLY A 110 -41.02 21.67 -25.17
CA GLY A 110 -40.47 22.29 -23.95
C GLY A 110 -41.14 21.82 -22.64
N ALA A 111 -42.46 21.60 -22.63
CA ALA A 111 -43.17 21.07 -21.44
C ALA A 111 -42.80 19.61 -21.10
N VAL A 112 -42.43 18.79 -22.09
CA VAL A 112 -41.93 17.42 -21.88
C VAL A 112 -40.46 17.48 -21.45
N MET A 113 -39.67 18.40 -22.01
CA MET A 113 -38.31 18.67 -21.56
C MET A 113 -38.27 19.07 -20.06
N ASP A 114 -39.10 20.02 -19.65
CA ASP A 114 -39.24 20.44 -18.25
C ASP A 114 -39.54 19.25 -17.31
N LEU A 115 -40.46 18.36 -17.71
CA LEU A 115 -40.79 17.15 -16.96
C LEU A 115 -39.60 16.18 -16.85
N LEU A 116 -38.87 15.95 -17.94
CA LEU A 116 -37.72 15.03 -17.96
C LEU A 116 -36.53 15.59 -17.17
N LEU A 117 -36.26 16.90 -17.27
CA LEU A 117 -35.23 17.57 -16.49
C LEU A 117 -35.57 17.54 -14.99
N ALA A 118 -36.82 17.84 -14.61
CA ALA A 118 -37.28 17.73 -13.23
C ALA A 118 -37.21 16.30 -12.68
N ALA A 119 -37.58 15.30 -13.49
CA ALA A 119 -37.46 13.88 -13.13
C ALA A 119 -35.99 13.48 -12.89
N ASN A 120 -35.08 13.92 -13.76
CA ASN A 120 -33.65 13.66 -13.64
C ASN A 120 -33.03 14.30 -12.38
N VAL A 121 -33.37 15.56 -12.07
CA VAL A 121 -32.99 16.21 -10.79
C VAL A 121 -33.55 15.42 -9.60
N THR A 122 -34.82 15.01 -9.65
CA THR A 122 -35.46 14.23 -8.58
C THR A 122 -34.76 12.89 -8.34
N ILE A 123 -34.43 12.15 -9.41
CA ILE A 123 -33.70 10.88 -9.32
C ILE A 123 -32.30 11.10 -8.72
N SER A 124 -31.62 12.18 -9.08
CA SER A 124 -30.29 12.50 -8.55
C SER A 124 -30.31 12.83 -7.05
N VAL A 125 -31.35 13.55 -6.60
CA VAL A 125 -31.59 13.79 -5.16
C VAL A 125 -31.91 12.48 -4.43
N LEU A 126 -32.73 11.61 -5.02
CA LEU A 126 -33.05 10.30 -4.45
C LEU A 126 -31.80 9.43 -4.31
N ILE A 127 -30.95 9.35 -5.34
CA ILE A 127 -29.69 8.58 -5.30
C ILE A 127 -28.79 9.08 -4.17
N LEU A 128 -28.64 10.41 -4.00
CA LEU A 128 -27.84 10.98 -2.91
C LEU A 128 -28.45 10.71 -1.53
N MET A 129 -29.77 10.84 -1.37
CA MET A 129 -30.45 10.54 -0.11
C MET A 129 -30.31 9.07 0.28
N THR A 130 -30.63 8.14 -0.64
CA THR A 130 -30.47 6.70 -0.44
C THR A 130 -29.03 6.34 -0.09
N THR A 131 -28.06 6.94 -0.79
CA THR A 131 -26.62 6.81 -0.52
C THR A 131 -26.21 7.24 0.90
N ILE A 132 -26.79 8.31 1.42
CA ILE A 132 -26.51 8.80 2.78
C ILE A 132 -27.13 7.87 3.83
N THR A 133 -28.36 7.39 3.59
CA THR A 133 -29.15 6.61 4.58
C THR A 133 -28.87 5.11 4.62
N ILE A 134 -28.25 4.54 3.59
CA ILE A 134 -27.91 3.10 3.56
C ILE A 134 -26.79 2.79 4.56
N GLY A 135 -26.79 1.60 5.17
CA GLY A 135 -25.80 1.20 6.18
C GLY A 135 -24.44 0.84 5.57
N SER A 136 -24.42 -0.10 4.61
CA SER A 136 -23.19 -0.57 3.95
C SER A 136 -23.25 -0.47 2.41
N PRO A 137 -22.11 -0.31 1.71
CA PRO A 137 -22.09 -0.20 0.25
C PRO A 137 -22.76 -1.39 -0.48
N GLN A 138 -22.66 -2.62 0.05
CA GLN A 138 -23.24 -3.81 -0.58
C GLN A 138 -24.78 -3.80 -0.60
N GLN A 139 -25.43 -3.07 0.32
CA GLN A 139 -26.89 -2.93 0.34
C GLN A 139 -27.42 -2.14 -0.87
N PHE A 140 -26.57 -1.39 -1.59
CA PHE A 140 -26.93 -0.68 -2.81
C PHE A 140 -26.27 -1.28 -4.07
N SER A 141 -26.31 -2.60 -4.21
CA SER A 141 -25.68 -3.34 -5.32
C SER A 141 -26.06 -2.85 -6.74
N SER A 142 -27.24 -2.24 -6.91
CA SER A 142 -27.71 -1.68 -8.18
C SER A 142 -27.19 -0.26 -8.51
N LEU A 143 -26.46 0.39 -7.59
CA LEU A 143 -25.97 1.76 -7.77
C LEU A 143 -25.14 1.95 -9.07
N PRO A 144 -24.14 1.12 -9.43
CA PRO A 144 -23.36 1.33 -10.66
C PRO A 144 -24.22 1.40 -11.92
N THR A 145 -25.24 0.54 -12.01
CA THR A 145 -26.19 0.47 -13.13
C THR A 145 -27.13 1.69 -13.15
N LEU A 146 -27.58 2.15 -11.98
CA LEU A 146 -28.37 3.38 -11.86
C LEU A 146 -27.54 4.62 -12.24
N LEU A 147 -26.28 4.69 -11.84
CA LEU A 147 -25.35 5.77 -12.23
C LEU A 147 -25.15 5.79 -13.75
N LEU A 148 -24.91 4.64 -14.38
CA LEU A 148 -24.76 4.56 -15.83
C LEU A 148 -26.04 5.01 -16.56
N THR A 149 -27.21 4.52 -16.13
CA THR A 149 -28.50 4.81 -16.77
C THR A 149 -28.89 6.29 -16.62
N THR A 150 -28.74 6.86 -15.43
CA THR A 150 -29.03 8.28 -15.19
C THR A 150 -28.04 9.20 -15.92
N THR A 151 -26.76 8.83 -15.99
CA THR A 151 -25.75 9.57 -16.76
C THR A 151 -26.05 9.55 -18.26
N LEU A 152 -26.49 8.42 -18.81
CA LEU A 152 -26.91 8.34 -20.21
C LEU A 152 -28.18 9.17 -20.47
N SER A 153 -29.17 9.10 -19.59
CA SER A 153 -30.37 9.95 -19.69
C SER A 153 -30.03 11.44 -19.63
N ARG A 154 -29.07 11.84 -18.78
CA ARG A 154 -28.54 13.21 -18.73
C ARG A 154 -27.91 13.62 -20.05
N LEU A 155 -26.97 12.85 -20.58
CA LEU A 155 -26.32 13.16 -21.86
C LEU A 155 -27.33 13.33 -23.00
N VAL A 156 -28.34 12.46 -23.07
CA VAL A 156 -29.43 12.55 -24.05
C VAL A 156 -30.29 13.80 -23.86
N LEU A 157 -30.62 14.17 -22.62
CA LEU A 157 -31.36 15.39 -22.34
C LEU A 157 -30.56 16.64 -22.72
N ASN A 158 -29.25 16.67 -22.45
CA ASN A 158 -28.37 17.78 -22.86
C ASN A 158 -28.35 17.95 -24.40
N VAL A 159 -28.39 16.87 -25.17
CA VAL A 159 -28.44 16.93 -26.65
C VAL A 159 -29.83 17.39 -27.13
N ALA A 160 -30.90 16.94 -26.48
CA ALA A 160 -32.26 17.33 -26.82
C ALA A 160 -32.58 18.79 -26.43
N SER A 161 -32.05 19.29 -25.30
CA SER A 161 -32.15 20.70 -24.90
C SER A 161 -31.32 21.60 -25.80
N THR A 162 -30.10 21.19 -26.15
CA THR A 162 -29.26 21.83 -27.19
C THR A 162 -30.02 22.04 -28.49
N ARG A 163 -30.66 20.98 -29.02
CA ARG A 163 -31.48 21.06 -30.22
C ARG A 163 -32.62 22.08 -30.07
N LEU A 164 -33.28 22.10 -28.91
CA LEU A 164 -34.37 23.03 -28.62
C LEU A 164 -33.89 24.49 -28.53
N ILE A 165 -32.77 24.75 -27.86
CA ILE A 165 -32.13 26.06 -27.75
C ILE A 165 -31.72 26.59 -29.13
N LEU A 166 -31.04 25.77 -29.94
CA LEU A 166 -30.53 26.21 -31.24
C LEU A 166 -31.63 26.40 -32.30
N LEU A 167 -32.69 25.59 -32.28
CA LEU A 167 -33.78 25.69 -33.26
C LEU A 167 -34.88 26.69 -32.87
N GLU A 168 -35.26 26.77 -31.59
CA GLU A 168 -36.37 27.64 -31.15
C GLU A 168 -35.89 28.94 -30.51
N GLY A 169 -34.65 29.04 -30.02
CA GLY A 169 -34.11 30.26 -29.37
C GLY A 169 -34.19 31.50 -30.24
N GLY A 170 -34.01 31.35 -31.56
CA GLY A 170 -34.11 32.43 -32.54
C GLY A 170 -35.54 32.93 -32.81
N THR A 171 -36.59 32.17 -32.44
CA THR A 171 -38.00 32.51 -32.75
C THR A 171 -38.88 32.69 -31.51
N ARG A 172 -38.57 32.00 -30.41
CA ARG A 172 -39.28 32.07 -29.12
C ARG A 172 -38.48 32.77 -28.02
N GLY A 173 -37.25 33.20 -28.31
CA GLY A 173 -36.38 33.87 -27.34
C GLY A 173 -36.15 33.03 -26.09
N LEU A 174 -36.22 33.66 -24.92
CA LEU A 174 -36.00 32.99 -23.63
C LEU A 174 -37.02 31.89 -23.27
N ASP A 175 -38.16 31.80 -23.96
CA ASP A 175 -39.17 30.74 -23.74
C ASP A 175 -38.95 29.48 -24.58
N ALA A 176 -37.93 29.48 -25.46
CA ALA A 176 -37.61 28.35 -26.33
C ALA A 176 -37.28 27.05 -25.57
N ALA A 177 -36.43 27.13 -24.54
CA ALA A 177 -35.83 25.95 -23.91
C ALA A 177 -36.66 25.28 -22.80
N GLY A 178 -37.90 25.71 -22.59
CA GLY A 178 -38.73 25.29 -21.45
C GLY A 178 -38.56 26.18 -20.21
N GLY A 179 -39.53 26.08 -19.30
CA GLY A 179 -39.61 26.92 -18.10
C GLY A 179 -38.52 26.65 -17.07
N VAL A 180 -38.03 25.41 -16.98
CA VAL A 180 -36.96 25.04 -16.06
C VAL A 180 -35.64 25.69 -16.50
N ILE A 181 -35.24 25.54 -17.76
CA ILE A 181 -34.01 26.16 -18.29
C ILE A 181 -34.07 27.69 -18.17
N LYS A 182 -35.22 28.30 -18.53
CA LYS A 182 -35.44 29.75 -18.38
C LYS A 182 -35.28 30.22 -16.94
N ALA A 183 -35.82 29.48 -15.97
CA ALA A 183 -35.73 29.83 -14.55
C ALA A 183 -34.31 29.74 -13.99
N PHE A 184 -33.53 28.71 -14.36
CA PHE A 184 -32.14 28.60 -13.91
C PHE A 184 -31.22 29.62 -14.58
N GLY A 185 -31.42 29.91 -15.87
CA GLY A 185 -30.66 30.92 -16.61
C GLY A 185 -30.85 32.33 -16.02
N SER A 186 -32.10 32.71 -15.74
CA SER A 186 -32.41 34.01 -15.13
C SER A 186 -32.00 34.09 -13.65
N PHE A 187 -32.03 32.99 -12.89
CA PHE A 187 -31.59 32.97 -11.49
C PHE A 187 -30.09 33.29 -11.32
N VAL A 188 -29.22 32.78 -12.21
CA VAL A 188 -27.77 32.99 -12.10
C VAL A 188 -27.26 34.21 -12.88
N ALA A 189 -27.85 34.51 -14.05
CA ALA A 189 -27.47 35.70 -14.80
C ALA A 189 -28.12 36.99 -14.27
N GLY A 190 -29.34 36.91 -13.70
CA GLY A 190 -30.16 38.07 -13.40
C GLY A 190 -30.26 39.01 -14.62
N ASP A 191 -30.10 40.30 -14.37
CA ASP A 191 -30.00 41.32 -15.42
C ASP A 191 -28.57 41.51 -15.96
N ASN A 192 -27.56 40.83 -15.41
CA ASN A 192 -26.14 41.00 -15.78
C ASN A 192 -25.51 39.69 -16.27
N ILE A 193 -25.58 39.48 -17.58
CA ILE A 193 -25.01 38.32 -18.29
C ILE A 193 -23.53 38.08 -17.97
N LEU A 194 -22.74 39.13 -17.71
CA LEU A 194 -21.31 39.00 -17.40
C LEU A 194 -21.08 38.32 -16.04
N VAL A 195 -21.88 38.69 -15.03
CA VAL A 195 -21.86 38.03 -13.71
C VAL A 195 -22.33 36.58 -13.84
N GLY A 196 -23.41 36.35 -14.61
CA GLY A 196 -23.89 35.00 -14.92
C GLY A 196 -22.83 34.10 -15.54
N GLY A 197 -22.12 34.61 -16.55
CA GLY A 197 -21.04 33.88 -17.25
C GLY A 197 -19.86 33.55 -16.33
N VAL A 198 -19.44 34.47 -15.46
CA VAL A 198 -18.38 34.23 -14.47
C VAL A 198 -18.80 33.18 -13.44
N MET A 199 -19.99 33.31 -12.86
CA MET A 199 -20.51 32.34 -11.87
C MET A 199 -20.67 30.95 -12.48
N PHE A 200 -21.23 30.87 -13.69
CA PHE A 200 -21.36 29.64 -14.44
C PHE A 200 -19.99 28.99 -14.76
N GLY A 201 -19.01 29.79 -15.21
CA GLY A 201 -17.64 29.32 -15.44
C GLY A 201 -16.98 28.74 -14.19
N ILE A 202 -17.18 29.38 -13.03
CA ILE A 202 -16.72 28.86 -11.73
C ILE A 202 -17.39 27.51 -11.41
N MET A 203 -18.70 27.39 -11.63
CA MET A 203 -19.43 26.14 -11.38
C MET A 203 -18.97 25.01 -12.31
N VAL A 204 -18.72 25.28 -13.59
CA VAL A 204 -18.09 24.34 -14.54
C VAL A 204 -16.72 23.87 -14.04
N ILE A 205 -15.86 24.81 -13.60
CA ILE A 205 -14.51 24.50 -13.10
C ILE A 205 -14.58 23.63 -11.85
N ILE A 206 -15.43 23.98 -10.86
CA ILE A 206 -15.61 23.20 -9.63
C ILE A 206 -16.10 21.79 -9.97
N GLN A 207 -17.14 21.67 -10.82
CA GLN A 207 -17.69 20.38 -11.20
C GLN A 207 -16.64 19.50 -11.89
N PHE A 208 -15.88 20.03 -12.85
CA PHE A 208 -14.93 19.23 -13.61
C PHE A 208 -13.58 19.00 -12.90
N VAL A 209 -12.94 20.06 -12.41
CA VAL A 209 -11.57 20.02 -11.89
C VAL A 209 -11.50 19.45 -10.47
N VAL A 210 -12.47 19.78 -9.61
CA VAL A 210 -12.48 19.35 -8.21
C VAL A 210 -13.31 18.08 -8.06
N ILE A 211 -14.58 18.13 -8.46
CA ILE A 211 -15.55 17.10 -8.09
C ILE A 211 -15.41 15.83 -8.94
N THR A 212 -15.49 15.96 -10.27
CA THR A 212 -15.38 14.80 -11.17
C THR A 212 -14.01 14.13 -11.10
N LYS A 213 -12.90 14.90 -11.10
CA LYS A 213 -11.55 14.31 -10.95
C LYS A 213 -11.30 13.74 -9.55
N GLY A 214 -11.78 14.41 -8.49
CA GLY A 214 -11.65 13.94 -7.11
C GLY A 214 -12.37 12.62 -6.88
N SER A 215 -13.67 12.58 -7.21
CA SER A 215 -14.51 11.38 -7.07
C SER A 215 -13.95 10.21 -7.90
N SER A 216 -13.55 10.44 -9.16
CA SER A 216 -12.93 9.42 -10.01
C SER A 216 -11.64 8.83 -9.41
N ARG A 217 -10.74 9.67 -8.87
CA ARG A 217 -9.49 9.18 -8.24
C ARG A 217 -9.78 8.37 -6.97
N ILE A 218 -10.76 8.80 -6.17
CA ILE A 218 -11.17 8.11 -4.95
C ILE A 218 -11.76 6.73 -5.30
N SER A 219 -12.62 6.65 -6.32
CA SER A 219 -13.18 5.38 -6.84
C SER A 219 -12.10 4.43 -7.35
N GLU A 220 -11.17 4.92 -8.18
CA GLU A 220 -10.07 4.13 -8.74
C GLU A 220 -9.16 3.54 -7.64
N VAL A 221 -8.75 4.37 -6.67
CA VAL A 221 -7.87 3.97 -5.57
C VAL A 221 -8.56 3.00 -4.61
N ALA A 222 -9.81 3.25 -4.24
CA ALA A 222 -10.56 2.36 -3.35
C ALA A 222 -10.91 1.02 -4.01
N ALA A 223 -11.25 1.01 -5.30
CA ALA A 223 -11.43 -0.22 -6.07
C ALA A 223 -10.13 -1.03 -6.13
N ARG A 224 -9.01 -0.39 -6.46
CA ARG A 224 -7.71 -1.04 -6.47
C ARG A 224 -7.33 -1.63 -5.11
N PHE A 225 -7.41 -0.88 -4.01
CA PHE A 225 -7.13 -1.42 -2.68
C PHE A 225 -8.08 -2.54 -2.24
N THR A 226 -9.34 -2.52 -2.70
CA THR A 226 -10.31 -3.59 -2.41
C THR A 226 -9.99 -4.86 -3.20
N LEU A 227 -9.56 -4.72 -4.46
CA LEU A 227 -9.16 -5.82 -5.34
C LEU A 227 -7.81 -6.41 -4.92
N ASP A 228 -6.79 -5.57 -4.70
CA ASP A 228 -5.46 -5.99 -4.23
C ASP A 228 -5.56 -6.65 -2.83
N GLY A 229 -6.56 -6.27 -2.02
CA GLY A 229 -6.87 -6.88 -0.73
C GLY A 229 -7.71 -8.18 -0.78
N LEU A 230 -8.19 -8.62 -1.94
CA LEU A 230 -9.02 -9.84 -2.06
C LEU A 230 -8.29 -11.10 -1.56
N PRO A 231 -7.05 -11.41 -1.98
CA PRO A 231 -6.39 -12.65 -1.56
C PRO A 231 -6.19 -12.70 -0.05
N GLY A 232 -5.81 -11.58 0.58
CA GLY A 232 -5.65 -11.50 2.03
C GLY A 232 -6.96 -11.76 2.81
N ARG A 233 -8.09 -11.23 2.33
CA ARG A 233 -9.40 -11.50 2.95
C ARG A 233 -9.86 -12.95 2.75
N GLN A 234 -9.57 -13.55 1.60
CA GLN A 234 -9.85 -14.97 1.34
C GLN A 234 -8.98 -15.87 2.23
N MET A 235 -7.67 -15.60 2.31
CA MET A 235 -6.75 -16.32 3.21
C MET A 235 -7.15 -16.21 4.69
N ALA A 236 -7.70 -15.08 5.12
CA ALA A 236 -8.23 -14.92 6.48
C ALA A 236 -9.47 -15.82 6.74
N ILE A 237 -10.43 -15.87 5.80
CA ILE A 237 -11.59 -16.77 5.89
C ILE A 237 -11.14 -18.24 5.89
N ASP A 238 -10.13 -18.57 5.07
CA ASP A 238 -9.62 -19.92 4.96
C ASP A 238 -8.83 -20.32 6.22
N SER A 239 -8.12 -19.38 6.84
CA SER A 239 -7.48 -19.56 8.15
C SER A 239 -8.52 -19.78 9.25
N ASP A 240 -9.59 -18.99 9.30
CA ASP A 240 -10.68 -19.15 10.28
C ASP A 240 -11.38 -20.53 10.13
N LEU A 241 -11.56 -21.00 8.89
CA LEU A 241 -12.14 -22.31 8.58
C LEU A 241 -11.23 -23.46 9.03
N HIS A 242 -9.93 -23.40 8.73
CA HIS A 242 -8.97 -24.42 9.19
C HIS A 242 -8.77 -24.40 10.71
N ALA A 243 -8.91 -23.23 11.35
CA ALA A 243 -8.89 -23.09 12.81
C ALA A 243 -10.20 -23.54 13.50
N GLY A 244 -11.24 -23.90 12.73
CA GLY A 244 -12.54 -24.31 13.27
C GLY A 244 -13.36 -23.18 13.91
N LEU A 245 -13.00 -21.92 13.64
CA LEU A 245 -13.72 -20.73 14.14
C LEU A 245 -15.01 -20.46 13.37
N ILE A 246 -15.11 -20.96 12.14
CA ILE A 246 -16.31 -20.88 11.27
C ILE A 246 -16.60 -22.23 10.60
N ASP A 247 -17.86 -22.44 10.23
CA ASP A 247 -18.27 -23.62 9.46
C ASP A 247 -18.13 -23.43 7.94
N GLN A 248 -18.24 -24.53 7.18
CA GLN A 248 -18.10 -24.53 5.71
C GLN A 248 -19.16 -23.65 5.00
N ALA A 249 -20.39 -23.58 5.50
CA ALA A 249 -21.45 -22.78 4.91
C ALA A 249 -21.25 -21.28 5.19
N GLU A 250 -20.74 -20.96 6.38
CA GLU A 250 -20.34 -19.62 6.77
C GLU A 250 -19.11 -19.14 5.98
N ALA A 251 -18.11 -19.99 5.76
CA ALA A 251 -16.98 -19.68 4.89
C ALA A 251 -17.42 -19.36 3.45
N VAL A 252 -18.39 -20.10 2.90
CA VAL A 252 -18.99 -19.80 1.59
C VAL A 252 -19.72 -18.44 1.61
N ARG A 253 -20.58 -18.18 2.61
CA ARG A 253 -21.28 -16.88 2.75
C ARG A 253 -20.30 -15.70 2.85
N ARG A 254 -19.23 -15.83 3.63
CA ARG A 254 -18.19 -14.79 3.79
C ARG A 254 -17.40 -14.56 2.51
N ARG A 255 -16.98 -15.62 1.81
CA ARG A 255 -16.32 -15.51 0.50
C ARG A 255 -17.23 -14.79 -0.50
N GLU A 256 -18.52 -15.17 -0.56
CA GLU A 256 -19.50 -14.51 -1.45
C GLU A 256 -19.71 -13.02 -1.09
N ALA A 257 -19.74 -12.66 0.19
CA ALA A 257 -19.79 -11.26 0.62
C ALA A 257 -18.55 -10.46 0.20
N VAL A 258 -17.36 -11.07 0.28
CA VAL A 258 -16.09 -10.47 -0.18
C VAL A 258 -16.06 -10.30 -1.71
N TYR A 259 -16.55 -11.29 -2.47
CA TYR A 259 -16.71 -11.17 -3.93
C TYR A 259 -17.70 -10.07 -4.31
N ARG A 260 -18.92 -10.07 -3.75
CA ARG A 260 -19.93 -9.02 -4.01
C ARG A 260 -19.42 -7.61 -3.66
N GLN A 261 -18.55 -7.48 -2.65
CA GLN A 261 -17.89 -6.22 -2.34
C GLN A 261 -16.91 -5.81 -3.46
N ALA A 262 -16.02 -6.69 -3.90
CA ALA A 262 -15.07 -6.38 -4.96
C ALA A 262 -15.76 -6.10 -6.31
N ASP A 263 -16.77 -6.88 -6.68
CA ASP A 263 -17.58 -6.65 -7.88
C ASP A 263 -18.25 -5.27 -7.85
N PHE A 264 -18.79 -4.89 -6.69
CA PHE A 264 -19.38 -3.56 -6.49
C PHE A 264 -18.34 -2.44 -6.68
N PHE A 265 -17.18 -2.52 -6.04
CA PHE A 265 -16.14 -1.50 -6.15
C PHE A 265 -15.53 -1.43 -7.56
N GLY A 266 -15.34 -2.57 -8.23
CA GLY A 266 -14.90 -2.63 -9.63
C GLY A 266 -15.93 -2.03 -10.60
N ALA A 267 -17.21 -2.34 -10.42
CA ALA A 267 -18.30 -1.74 -11.19
C ALA A 267 -18.44 -0.23 -10.92
N MET A 268 -18.19 0.23 -9.70
CA MET A 268 -18.19 1.66 -9.33
C MET A 268 -17.03 2.43 -9.97
N ASP A 269 -15.82 1.88 -10.08
CA ASP A 269 -14.72 2.51 -10.83
C ASP A 269 -15.07 2.66 -12.32
N GLY A 270 -15.64 1.60 -12.92
CA GLY A 270 -16.18 1.64 -14.27
C GLY A 270 -17.25 2.73 -14.46
N ALA A 271 -18.28 2.73 -13.61
CA ALA A 271 -19.36 3.73 -13.65
C ALA A 271 -18.84 5.16 -13.42
N GLY A 272 -17.88 5.36 -12.51
CA GLY A 272 -17.26 6.66 -12.25
C GLY A 272 -16.52 7.23 -13.47
N LYS A 273 -15.88 6.36 -14.28
CA LYS A 273 -15.26 6.76 -15.56
C LYS A 273 -16.31 7.19 -16.60
N TYR A 274 -17.50 6.59 -16.62
CA TYR A 274 -18.63 7.06 -17.44
C TYR A 274 -19.16 8.42 -16.98
N VAL A 275 -19.35 8.64 -15.67
CA VAL A 275 -19.75 9.96 -15.11
C VAL A 275 -18.74 11.05 -15.49
N ARG A 276 -17.44 10.72 -15.51
CA ARG A 276 -16.39 11.63 -15.97
C ARG A 276 -16.48 11.94 -17.48
N GLY A 277 -16.83 10.97 -18.30
CA GLY A 277 -17.07 11.16 -19.74
C GLY A 277 -18.22 12.13 -20.01
N ASP A 278 -19.34 11.96 -19.30
CA ASP A 278 -20.49 12.89 -19.37
C ASP A 278 -20.14 14.31 -18.93
N ALA A 279 -19.35 14.48 -17.85
CA ALA A 279 -18.90 15.80 -17.42
C ALA A 279 -18.07 16.53 -18.49
N VAL A 280 -17.23 15.81 -19.26
CA VAL A 280 -16.51 16.39 -20.42
C VAL A 280 -17.50 16.77 -21.53
N ALA A 281 -18.44 15.86 -21.86
CA ALA A 281 -19.43 16.09 -22.89
C ALA A 281 -20.31 17.31 -22.58
N GLY A 282 -20.75 17.50 -21.33
CA GLY A 282 -21.54 18.66 -20.91
C GLY A 282 -20.81 20.00 -21.13
N VAL A 283 -19.49 20.07 -20.89
CA VAL A 283 -18.69 21.27 -21.17
C VAL A 283 -18.56 21.53 -22.67
N LEU A 284 -18.37 20.49 -23.49
CA LEU A 284 -18.33 20.61 -24.94
C LEU A 284 -19.69 21.05 -25.51
N ILE A 285 -20.79 20.46 -25.05
CA ILE A 285 -22.16 20.83 -25.42
C ILE A 285 -22.44 22.30 -25.06
N THR A 286 -22.06 22.73 -23.86
CA THR A 286 -22.15 24.14 -23.43
C THR A 286 -21.42 25.07 -24.41
N MET A 287 -20.18 24.74 -24.79
CA MET A 287 -19.40 25.53 -25.74
C MET A 287 -20.07 25.57 -27.13
N ILE A 288 -20.61 24.45 -27.60
CA ILE A 288 -21.38 24.34 -28.85
C ILE A 288 -22.64 25.21 -28.79
N ASN A 289 -23.34 25.25 -27.65
CA ASN A 289 -24.56 26.06 -27.48
C ASN A 289 -24.28 27.56 -27.52
N ILE A 290 -23.20 28.04 -26.87
CA ILE A 290 -22.79 29.44 -26.96
C ILE A 290 -22.39 29.81 -28.40
N LEU A 291 -21.49 29.05 -29.02
CA LEU A 291 -20.94 29.38 -30.34
C LEU A 291 -21.97 29.18 -31.46
N GLY A 292 -22.68 28.06 -31.46
CA GLY A 292 -23.72 27.73 -32.43
C GLY A 292 -24.95 28.61 -32.30
N GLY A 293 -25.36 28.93 -31.06
CA GLY A 293 -26.47 29.84 -30.80
C GLY A 293 -26.18 31.25 -31.29
N LEU A 294 -24.99 31.79 -31.00
CA LEU A 294 -24.56 33.09 -31.50
C LEU A 294 -24.50 33.13 -33.04
N ALA A 295 -23.98 32.07 -33.67
CA ALA A 295 -23.92 31.96 -35.12
C ALA A 295 -25.32 31.88 -35.76
N ILE A 296 -26.23 31.06 -35.23
CA ILE A 296 -27.61 30.91 -35.74
C ILE A 296 -28.43 32.19 -35.51
N GLY A 297 -28.27 32.84 -34.35
CA GLY A 297 -28.93 34.11 -34.03
C GLY A 297 -28.55 35.23 -34.99
N ILE A 298 -27.24 35.45 -35.20
CA ILE A 298 -26.76 36.52 -36.08
C ILE A 298 -26.99 36.17 -37.56
N VAL A 299 -26.61 34.98 -38.01
CA VAL A 299 -26.55 34.65 -39.45
C VAL A 299 -27.89 34.20 -40.02
N GLN A 300 -28.70 33.45 -39.27
CA GLN A 300 -29.97 32.90 -39.77
C GLN A 300 -31.19 33.72 -39.33
N HIS A 301 -31.16 34.30 -38.12
CA HIS A 301 -32.29 35.06 -37.57
C HIS A 301 -32.11 36.59 -37.63
N GLY A 302 -30.94 37.08 -38.08
CA GLY A 302 -30.67 38.50 -38.25
C GLY A 302 -30.61 39.31 -36.95
N MET A 303 -30.42 38.64 -35.81
CA MET A 303 -30.36 39.29 -34.49
C MET A 303 -29.12 40.17 -34.36
N SER A 304 -29.23 41.23 -33.54
CA SER A 304 -28.04 42.01 -33.18
C SER A 304 -27.07 41.15 -32.35
N PRO A 305 -25.74 41.35 -32.45
CA PRO A 305 -24.78 40.54 -31.69
C PRO A 305 -25.00 40.59 -30.17
N VAL A 306 -25.47 41.73 -29.64
CA VAL A 306 -25.75 41.91 -28.20
C VAL A 306 -26.98 41.10 -27.78
N GLU A 307 -28.05 41.12 -28.57
CA GLU A 307 -29.30 40.38 -28.33
C GLU A 307 -29.10 38.87 -28.46
N ALA A 308 -28.35 38.43 -29.49
CA ALA A 308 -27.98 37.02 -29.65
C ALA A 308 -27.12 36.53 -28.47
N VAL A 309 -26.15 37.33 -27.99
CA VAL A 309 -25.42 37.01 -26.76
C VAL A 309 -26.35 36.93 -25.56
N ASP A 310 -27.28 37.88 -25.36
CA ASP A 310 -28.15 37.86 -24.18
C ASP A 310 -29.07 36.62 -24.16
N ILE A 311 -29.75 36.31 -25.27
CA ILE A 311 -30.68 35.17 -25.36
C ILE A 311 -29.92 33.85 -25.27
N PHE A 312 -28.98 33.59 -26.18
CA PHE A 312 -28.35 32.27 -26.27
C PHE A 312 -27.40 32.00 -25.10
N THR A 313 -26.75 33.01 -24.53
CA THR A 313 -25.90 32.81 -23.34
C THR A 313 -26.74 32.61 -22.08
N LYS A 314 -27.86 33.33 -21.87
CA LYS A 314 -28.78 33.05 -20.74
C LYS A 314 -29.38 31.65 -20.82
N LEU A 315 -29.83 31.23 -22.01
CA LEU A 315 -30.36 29.88 -22.23
C LEU A 315 -29.28 28.81 -21.98
N THR A 316 -28.06 29.02 -22.46
CA THR A 316 -26.96 28.05 -22.28
C THR A 316 -26.48 27.97 -20.83
N ILE A 317 -26.43 29.09 -20.10
CA ILE A 317 -26.15 29.10 -18.66
C ILE A 317 -27.24 28.31 -17.93
N GLY A 318 -28.52 28.54 -18.25
CA GLY A 318 -29.64 27.79 -17.66
C GLY A 318 -29.56 26.29 -17.90
N ASP A 319 -29.31 25.89 -19.15
CA ASP A 319 -29.17 24.48 -19.56
C ASP A 319 -28.00 23.80 -18.86
N GLY A 320 -26.83 24.45 -18.84
CA GLY A 320 -25.65 23.94 -18.16
C GLY A 320 -25.86 23.80 -16.65
N LEU A 321 -26.56 24.72 -15.99
CA LEU A 321 -26.88 24.65 -14.55
C LEU A 321 -27.84 23.50 -14.23
N VAL A 322 -28.91 23.35 -15.00
CA VAL A 322 -29.87 22.24 -14.85
C VAL A 322 -29.18 20.89 -15.07
N SER A 323 -28.18 20.85 -15.95
CA SER A 323 -27.37 19.65 -16.24
C SER A 323 -26.31 19.35 -15.18
N GLN A 324 -25.76 20.40 -14.52
CA GLN A 324 -24.73 20.32 -13.49
C GLN A 324 -25.25 19.89 -12.12
N ILE A 325 -26.43 20.34 -11.68
CA ILE A 325 -26.96 20.00 -10.35
C ILE A 325 -27.14 18.47 -10.18
N PRO A 326 -27.76 17.74 -11.12
CA PRO A 326 -27.74 16.28 -11.16
C PRO A 326 -26.32 15.68 -11.11
N ALA A 327 -25.39 16.22 -11.90
CA ALA A 327 -24.00 15.75 -11.97
C ALA A 327 -23.27 15.86 -10.62
N PHE A 328 -23.48 16.97 -9.92
CA PHE A 328 -22.95 17.23 -8.58
C PHE A 328 -23.48 16.20 -7.58
N LEU A 329 -24.81 16.04 -7.51
CA LEU A 329 -25.47 15.13 -6.57
C LEU A 329 -25.06 13.67 -6.79
N ILE A 330 -25.00 13.25 -8.05
CA ILE A 330 -24.53 11.92 -8.47
C ILE A 330 -23.06 11.71 -8.10
N SER A 331 -22.18 12.66 -8.45
CA SER A 331 -20.73 12.52 -8.21
C SER A 331 -20.37 12.57 -6.72
N LEU A 332 -21.14 13.32 -5.92
CA LEU A 332 -21.03 13.36 -4.46
C LEU A 332 -21.52 12.05 -3.84
N GLY A 333 -22.65 11.51 -4.31
CA GLY A 333 -23.16 10.21 -3.87
C GLY A 333 -22.19 9.07 -4.17
N ALA A 334 -21.73 8.97 -5.43
CA ALA A 334 -20.74 7.98 -5.84
C ALA A 334 -19.46 8.04 -4.99
N GLY A 335 -18.95 9.25 -4.74
CA GLY A 335 -17.80 9.46 -3.86
C GLY A 335 -18.07 9.01 -2.42
N LEU A 336 -19.22 9.39 -1.84
CA LEU A 336 -19.59 9.06 -0.46
C LEU A 336 -19.67 7.54 -0.23
N VAL A 337 -20.31 6.78 -1.13
CA VAL A 337 -20.42 5.32 -1.02
C VAL A 337 -19.05 4.66 -1.08
N VAL A 338 -18.15 5.17 -1.92
CA VAL A 338 -16.78 4.65 -2.03
C VAL A 338 -15.95 4.95 -0.78
N THR A 339 -16.09 6.13 -0.19
CA THR A 339 -15.37 6.52 1.04
C THR A 339 -15.92 5.90 2.33
N ARG A 340 -17.04 5.17 2.26
CA ARG A 340 -17.71 4.61 3.43
C ARG A 340 -16.91 3.43 3.99
N SER A 341 -16.53 3.52 5.26
CA SER A 341 -15.97 2.40 6.02
C SER A 341 -16.97 1.25 6.14
N SER A 342 -16.49 0.03 6.32
CA SER A 342 -17.32 -1.18 6.45
C SER A 342 -18.00 -1.32 7.82
N SER A 343 -18.24 -0.22 8.53
CA SER A 343 -19.01 -0.16 9.77
C SER A 343 -20.51 -0.08 9.45
N GLU A 344 -21.36 -0.74 10.24
CA GLU A 344 -22.83 -0.72 10.06
C GLU A 344 -23.48 0.58 10.57
N SER A 345 -22.69 1.61 10.87
CA SER A 345 -23.11 2.88 11.46
C SER A 345 -23.61 3.89 10.40
N ASP A 346 -24.67 4.63 10.75
CA ASP A 346 -25.11 5.79 9.97
C ASP A 346 -23.98 6.84 9.94
N ILE A 347 -23.39 7.15 8.77
CA ILE A 347 -22.37 8.23 8.63
C ILE A 347 -22.85 9.52 9.31
N GLY A 348 -24.14 9.86 9.18
CA GLY A 348 -24.74 11.03 9.80
C GLY A 348 -24.65 11.02 11.33
N ARG A 349 -24.84 9.87 12.00
CA ARG A 349 -24.67 9.73 13.45
C ARG A 349 -23.21 9.63 13.87
N GLU A 350 -22.37 8.98 13.06
CA GLU A 350 -20.95 8.81 13.39
C GLU A 350 -20.19 10.13 13.25
N MET A 351 -20.36 10.87 12.15
CA MET A 351 -19.75 12.19 11.98
C MET A 351 -20.28 13.20 13.00
N THR A 352 -21.60 13.23 13.27
CA THR A 352 -22.12 14.14 14.31
C THR A 352 -21.71 13.71 15.71
N GLY A 353 -21.65 12.41 15.99
CA GLY A 353 -21.15 11.85 17.25
C GLY A 353 -19.67 12.08 17.49
N GLN A 354 -18.83 12.13 16.44
CA GLN A 354 -17.39 12.42 16.58
C GLN A 354 -17.12 13.93 16.66
N LEU A 355 -17.75 14.75 15.80
CA LEU A 355 -17.51 16.20 15.75
C LEU A 355 -18.18 16.96 16.91
N PHE A 356 -19.36 16.50 17.36
CA PHE A 356 -20.13 17.15 18.43
C PHE A 356 -20.21 16.32 19.71
N GLY A 357 -19.70 15.08 19.75
CA GLY A 357 -19.73 14.22 20.94
C GLY A 357 -18.92 14.72 22.12
N GLU A 358 -17.79 15.40 21.86
CA GLU A 358 -16.86 15.84 22.89
C GLU A 358 -17.20 17.26 23.37
N THR A 359 -17.79 17.36 24.56
CA THR A 359 -18.17 18.62 25.21
C THR A 359 -17.02 19.65 25.25
N ARG A 360 -15.77 19.18 25.43
CA ARG A 360 -14.56 20.04 25.44
C ARG A 360 -14.34 20.74 24.10
N THR A 361 -14.54 20.02 22.99
CA THR A 361 -14.40 20.55 21.63
C THR A 361 -15.43 21.65 21.38
N LEU A 362 -16.71 21.41 21.73
CA LEU A 362 -17.78 22.40 21.58
C LEU A 362 -17.53 23.68 22.39
N ILE A 363 -17.06 23.55 23.64
CA ILE A 363 -16.69 24.70 24.48
C ILE A 363 -15.52 25.48 23.85
N SER A 364 -14.47 24.78 23.39
CA SER A 364 -13.30 25.43 22.78
C SER A 364 -13.68 26.21 21.51
N ALA A 365 -14.57 25.66 20.67
CA ALA A 365 -15.09 26.34 19.48
C ALA A 365 -15.95 27.55 19.83
N ALA A 366 -16.83 27.45 20.83
CA ALA A 366 -17.65 28.57 21.30
C ALA A 366 -16.78 29.72 21.86
N VAL A 367 -15.74 29.41 22.63
CA VAL A 367 -14.77 30.39 23.14
C VAL A 367 -14.00 31.06 22.00
N LEU A 368 -13.48 30.28 21.03
CA LEU A 368 -12.76 30.81 19.88
C LEU A 368 -13.63 31.77 19.04
N LEU A 369 -14.87 31.38 18.72
CA LEU A 369 -15.82 32.23 17.98
C LEU A 369 -16.19 33.50 18.76
N THR A 370 -16.29 33.41 20.09
CA THR A 370 -16.53 34.57 20.95
C THR A 370 -15.36 35.54 20.89
N ILE A 371 -14.11 35.05 20.96
CA ILE A 371 -12.89 35.87 20.80
C ILE A 371 -12.87 36.52 19.40
N LEU A 372 -13.14 35.74 18.34
CA LEU A 372 -13.17 36.23 16.96
C LEU A 372 -14.20 37.36 16.74
N ALA A 373 -15.33 37.35 17.47
CA ALA A 373 -16.31 38.43 17.42
C ALA A 373 -15.80 39.77 17.96
N PHE A 374 -14.72 39.79 18.75
CA PHE A 374 -14.06 41.02 19.19
C PHE A 374 -13.00 41.53 18.20
N LEU A 375 -12.52 40.70 17.26
CA LEU A 375 -11.50 41.05 16.25
C LEU A 375 -12.06 41.80 15.02
N GLY A 376 -13.20 42.48 15.16
CA GLY A 376 -13.79 43.31 14.09
C GLY A 376 -14.61 42.55 13.02
N LEU A 377 -14.75 41.23 13.15
CA LEU A 377 -15.60 40.41 12.27
C LEU A 377 -17.10 40.58 12.57
N PRO A 378 -18.02 40.12 11.68
CA PRO A 378 -19.47 40.21 11.88
C PRO A 378 -19.94 39.54 13.19
N LYS A 379 -20.19 40.37 14.21
CA LYS A 379 -20.45 39.94 15.59
C LYS A 379 -21.71 39.09 15.73
N LEU A 380 -22.78 39.47 15.03
CA LEU A 380 -24.08 38.80 15.12
C LEU A 380 -24.01 37.32 14.67
N PRO A 381 -23.51 36.99 13.46
CA PRO A 381 -23.26 35.60 13.07
C PRO A 381 -22.37 34.84 14.07
N LEU A 382 -21.21 35.38 14.43
CA LEU A 382 -20.23 34.69 15.27
C LEU A 382 -20.78 34.38 16.67
N LEU A 383 -21.39 35.36 17.33
CA LEU A 383 -21.99 35.18 18.65
C LEU A 383 -23.22 34.26 18.60
N SER A 384 -23.99 34.24 17.51
CA SER A 384 -25.11 33.30 17.36
C SER A 384 -24.65 31.85 17.27
N VAL A 385 -23.58 31.56 16.52
CA VAL A 385 -23.01 30.21 16.43
C VAL A 385 -22.31 29.83 17.74
N ALA A 386 -21.57 30.76 18.36
CA ALA A 386 -20.96 30.54 19.67
C ALA A 386 -22.00 30.19 20.75
N ALA A 387 -23.15 30.89 20.77
CA ALA A 387 -24.25 30.60 21.68
C ALA A 387 -24.88 29.23 21.41
N ILE A 388 -25.07 28.83 20.14
CA ILE A 388 -25.58 27.50 19.78
C ILE A 388 -24.64 26.38 20.24
N LEU A 389 -23.33 26.52 19.98
CA LEU A 389 -22.33 25.52 20.39
C LEU A 389 -22.18 25.45 21.91
N GLY A 390 -22.16 26.60 22.60
CA GLY A 390 -22.12 26.66 24.07
C GLY A 390 -23.38 26.06 24.72
N PHE A 391 -24.56 26.30 24.14
CA PHE A 391 -25.81 25.69 24.61
C PHE A 391 -25.86 24.18 24.35
N GLY A 392 -25.38 23.72 23.19
CA GLY A 392 -25.20 22.30 22.90
C GLY A 392 -24.28 21.60 23.89
N ALA A 393 -23.11 22.19 24.16
CA ALA A 393 -22.18 21.69 25.17
C ALA A 393 -22.80 21.65 26.58
N TRP A 394 -23.57 22.69 26.95
CA TRP A 394 -24.26 22.76 28.24
C TRP A 394 -25.34 21.68 28.41
N ILE A 395 -26.06 21.32 27.35
CA ILE A 395 -26.99 20.18 27.36
C ILE A 395 -26.22 18.86 27.54
N MET A 396 -25.16 18.64 26.76
CA MET A 396 -24.40 17.39 26.80
C MET A 396 -23.67 17.18 28.15
N ASN A 397 -23.20 18.25 28.78
CA ASN A 397 -22.59 18.21 30.11
C ASN A 397 -23.60 17.85 31.22
N GLN A 398 -24.90 18.09 31.03
CA GLN A 398 -25.95 17.67 31.98
C GLN A 398 -26.36 16.20 31.80
N THR A 399 -26.10 15.60 30.64
CA THR A 399 -26.44 14.19 30.38
C THR A 399 -25.39 13.19 30.89
N VAL A 400 -24.26 13.65 31.43
CA VAL A 400 -23.21 12.79 32.01
C VAL A 400 -23.13 13.04 33.52
N PRO A 401 -23.68 12.16 34.37
CA PRO A 401 -23.45 12.21 35.82
C PRO A 401 -21.95 12.09 36.12
N GLY A 402 -21.42 13.05 36.86
CA GLY A 402 -19.99 13.30 36.89
C GLY A 402 -19.15 12.23 37.58
N ASN A 403 -17.89 12.15 37.15
CA ASN A 403 -16.80 11.72 38.02
C ASN A 403 -15.59 12.63 37.80
N THR A 404 -15.53 13.73 38.58
CA THR A 404 -14.47 14.73 38.52
C THR A 404 -13.73 14.76 39.84
N GLU A 405 -12.69 13.94 40.01
CA GLU A 405 -11.55 14.24 40.89
C GLU A 405 -10.27 13.54 40.41
N SER A 406 -9.40 14.29 39.74
CA SER A 406 -7.98 14.35 40.15
C SER A 406 -7.24 15.48 39.44
N LYS A 407 -6.27 16.04 40.15
CA LYS A 407 -5.66 17.35 39.90
C LYS A 407 -4.49 17.30 38.92
N THR A 408 -4.23 18.45 38.32
CA THR A 408 -2.91 18.95 37.93
C THR A 408 -1.75 18.33 38.69
N THR A 409 -0.77 17.76 37.98
CA THR A 409 0.64 17.81 38.36
C THR A 409 1.50 17.73 37.09
N VAL A 410 2.02 18.88 36.67
CA VAL A 410 3.25 18.93 35.87
C VAL A 410 4.41 18.91 36.86
N ALA A 411 5.04 17.75 37.06
CA ALA A 411 6.36 17.63 37.68
C ALA A 411 6.94 16.20 37.52
N THR A 412 8.25 16.14 37.28
CA THR A 412 9.13 14.98 37.53
C THR A 412 8.99 13.76 36.60
N PHE A 413 9.62 13.86 35.43
CA PHE A 413 10.22 12.68 34.78
C PHE A 413 11.48 12.27 35.56
N SER A 414 11.36 11.31 36.47
CA SER A 414 12.49 10.55 37.02
C SER A 414 12.15 9.06 37.04
N LYS A 415 12.89 8.29 36.24
CA LYS A 415 13.05 6.83 36.41
C LYS A 415 13.90 6.57 37.69
N PRO A 416 13.95 5.35 38.27
CA PRO A 416 13.79 4.06 37.58
C PRO A 416 12.81 3.05 38.20
N ILE A 417 12.68 1.92 37.51
CA ILE A 417 11.92 0.73 37.89
C ILE A 417 12.76 -0.11 38.84
N GLU A 418 12.20 -0.49 40.00
CA GLU A 418 12.72 -1.62 40.75
C GLU A 418 11.63 -2.39 41.53
N ALA A 419 11.81 -3.71 41.56
CA ALA A 419 11.38 -4.65 42.59
C ALA A 419 9.90 -4.73 43.10
N ARG A 420 9.21 -5.77 42.60
CA ARG A 420 8.94 -7.01 43.37
C ARG A 420 7.71 -7.11 44.32
N GLN A 421 6.76 -7.94 43.86
CA GLN A 421 6.01 -9.01 44.58
C GLN A 421 4.76 -8.75 45.47
N GLU A 422 3.74 -9.55 45.11
CA GLU A 422 2.95 -10.50 45.93
C GLU A 422 1.85 -10.06 46.94
N LYS A 423 0.75 -10.86 46.85
CA LYS A 423 -0.14 -11.33 47.94
C LYS A 423 -1.02 -10.26 48.62
N SER A 424 -2.20 -10.57 49.16
CA SER A 424 -3.12 -11.72 49.15
C SER A 424 -4.43 -11.19 49.81
N THR A 425 -5.67 -11.63 49.59
CA THR A 425 -6.38 -12.85 50.10
C THR A 425 -7.89 -12.56 49.84
N LYS A 426 -8.76 -13.43 49.31
CA LYS A 426 -9.60 -14.48 49.98
C LYS A 426 -10.39 -13.99 51.24
N PRO A 427 -11.55 -14.57 51.65
CA PRO A 427 -11.94 -16.01 51.56
C PRO A 427 -13.40 -16.33 51.06
N ALA A 428 -13.63 -17.45 50.34
CA ALA A 428 -14.33 -18.71 50.75
C ALA A 428 -15.89 -18.68 50.64
N GLN A 429 -16.69 -19.76 50.54
CA GLN A 429 -16.63 -21.17 51.02
C GLN A 429 -17.49 -22.19 50.20
N ILE A 430 -17.05 -23.48 50.15
CA ILE A 430 -17.80 -24.78 50.27
C ILE A 430 -18.93 -25.07 49.21
N SER A 431 -19.02 -26.20 48.48
CA SER A 431 -19.15 -27.62 48.92
C SER A 431 -18.67 -28.67 47.89
N ALA A 432 -18.35 -29.89 48.35
CA ALA A 432 -18.10 -31.09 47.50
C ALA A 432 -19.39 -31.90 47.24
N PRO A 433 -19.36 -32.99 46.43
CA PRO A 433 -18.98 -34.30 46.99
C PRO A 433 -18.11 -35.19 46.06
N ALA A 434 -17.68 -36.34 46.57
CA ALA A 434 -17.02 -37.42 45.82
C ALA A 434 -17.59 -38.79 46.24
N THR A 435 -17.37 -39.83 45.40
CA THR A 435 -17.10 -41.27 45.76
C THR A 435 -17.91 -42.31 44.95
N GLN A 436 -17.21 -43.35 44.44
CA GLN A 436 -17.67 -44.67 43.92
C GLN A 436 -18.51 -44.68 42.60
N GLU A 437 -18.47 -45.70 41.71
CA GLU A 437 -17.76 -47.00 41.71
C GLU A 437 -17.55 -47.62 40.28
N ARG A 438 -16.47 -48.40 40.11
CA ARG A 438 -16.36 -49.72 39.39
C ARG A 438 -16.92 -49.94 37.95
N LYS A 439 -16.02 -50.23 36.98
CA LYS A 439 -15.65 -51.59 36.47
C LYS A 439 -14.93 -51.60 35.10
N THR A 440 -13.76 -52.24 35.03
CA THR A 440 -13.26 -53.05 33.89
C THR A 440 -13.74 -54.51 34.05
N PRO A 441 -13.81 -55.36 32.98
CA PRO A 441 -12.68 -55.96 32.22
C PRO A 441 -12.71 -55.57 30.71
N ALA A 442 -11.64 -55.68 29.88
CA ALA A 442 -10.82 -56.85 29.47
C ALA A 442 -11.62 -57.84 28.56
N THR A 443 -11.11 -58.48 27.49
CA THR A 443 -9.75 -58.64 26.94
C THR A 443 -9.80 -59.06 25.43
N THR A 444 -8.66 -58.93 24.71
CA THR A 444 -8.16 -59.78 23.58
C THR A 444 -8.77 -59.76 22.16
N ASP A 445 -7.84 -59.99 21.21
CA ASP A 445 -7.96 -60.60 19.86
C ASP A 445 -8.74 -59.86 18.74
N ALA A 446 -8.48 -60.11 17.45
CA ALA A 446 -7.24 -60.46 16.72
C ALA A 446 -7.55 -60.36 15.19
N SER A 447 -6.51 -60.23 14.37
CA SER A 447 -6.46 -60.70 12.96
C SER A 447 -7.64 -60.48 11.98
N ALA A 448 -7.39 -59.53 11.06
CA ALA A 448 -7.27 -59.80 9.62
C ALA A 448 -8.51 -59.98 8.69
N THR A 449 -8.21 -59.78 7.40
CA THR A 449 -8.87 -60.33 6.21
C THR A 449 -10.11 -59.64 5.64
N SER A 450 -9.82 -58.75 4.70
CA SER A 450 -10.57 -58.47 3.46
C SER A 450 -11.71 -59.41 3.04
N THR A 451 -12.81 -58.84 2.51
CA THR A 451 -13.30 -59.26 1.19
C THR A 451 -14.05 -58.16 0.44
N SER A 452 -13.78 -58.11 -0.87
CA SER A 452 -14.60 -57.58 -1.98
C SER A 452 -16.07 -58.06 -1.93
N SER A 453 -17.08 -57.51 -2.62
CA SER A 453 -17.25 -56.40 -3.59
C SER A 453 -18.73 -56.41 -4.06
N THR A 454 -19.23 -55.34 -4.69
CA THR A 454 -20.05 -55.44 -5.94
C THR A 454 -20.11 -54.08 -6.66
N SER A 455 -20.10 -54.13 -7.99
CA SER A 455 -20.16 -53.04 -9.00
C SER A 455 -21.41 -52.15 -8.94
N GLY A 456 -21.44 -50.94 -9.52
CA GLY A 456 -20.42 -50.18 -10.26
C GLY A 456 -21.00 -49.36 -11.43
N LYS A 457 -20.40 -48.19 -11.75
CA LYS A 457 -20.41 -47.49 -13.06
C LYS A 457 -19.34 -46.37 -13.07
N PRO A 458 -18.93 -45.83 -14.25
CA PRO A 458 -17.51 -45.51 -14.48
C PRO A 458 -17.08 -44.09 -14.16
N ALA A 459 -15.76 -43.89 -14.17
CA ALA A 459 -15.07 -42.66 -13.85
C ALA A 459 -15.40 -41.48 -14.79
N ALA A 460 -15.57 -40.31 -14.18
CA ALA A 460 -15.19 -39.03 -14.78
C ALA A 460 -13.88 -38.56 -14.13
N ILE A 461 -13.01 -37.94 -14.93
CA ILE A 461 -11.60 -37.67 -14.61
C ILE A 461 -11.47 -36.64 -13.49
N ARG A 462 -10.68 -36.95 -12.46
CA ARG A 462 -10.17 -35.96 -11.50
C ARG A 462 -8.92 -35.28 -12.08
N SER A 463 -9.06 -34.13 -12.72
CA SER A 463 -7.91 -33.35 -13.22
C SER A 463 -7.51 -32.18 -12.31
N SER A 464 -8.44 -31.65 -11.50
CA SER A 464 -8.25 -30.41 -10.73
C SER A 464 -7.41 -30.53 -9.44
N SER A 465 -7.01 -31.74 -9.02
CA SER A 465 -6.14 -31.91 -7.84
C SER A 465 -4.64 -31.94 -8.18
N SER A 466 -4.26 -32.00 -9.46
CA SER A 466 -2.84 -32.03 -9.86
C SER A 466 -2.23 -30.64 -10.04
N GLU A 467 -2.98 -29.68 -10.62
CA GLU A 467 -2.49 -28.31 -10.83
C GLU A 467 -2.17 -27.58 -9.51
N ALA A 468 -2.99 -27.78 -8.47
CA ALA A 468 -2.71 -27.19 -7.15
C ALA A 468 -1.40 -27.73 -6.53
N ALA A 469 -1.12 -29.02 -6.68
CA ALA A 469 0.13 -29.62 -6.22
C ALA A 469 1.33 -29.12 -7.05
N VAL A 470 1.20 -29.08 -8.38
CA VAL A 470 2.25 -28.56 -9.29
C VAL A 470 2.53 -27.08 -9.03
N THR A 471 1.51 -26.28 -8.70
CA THR A 471 1.68 -24.86 -8.37
C THR A 471 2.44 -24.66 -7.06
N ASP A 472 2.28 -25.55 -6.08
CA ASP A 472 3.02 -25.49 -4.81
C ASP A 472 4.51 -25.86 -5.00
N TRP A 473 4.83 -26.72 -5.98
CA TRP A 473 6.22 -27.03 -6.37
C TRP A 473 6.94 -25.86 -7.07
N LEU A 474 6.21 -24.84 -7.54
CA LEU A 474 6.78 -23.63 -8.14
C LEU A 474 7.07 -22.53 -7.11
N ARG A 475 6.78 -22.76 -5.82
CA ARG A 475 7.03 -21.80 -4.75
C ARG A 475 8.44 -22.00 -4.20
N VAL A 476 9.32 -21.05 -4.46
CA VAL A 476 10.67 -21.03 -3.88
C VAL A 476 10.59 -20.45 -2.47
N ASP A 477 10.70 -21.31 -1.46
CA ASP A 477 10.79 -20.89 -0.06
C ASP A 477 12.04 -20.02 0.15
N ALA A 478 11.89 -18.90 0.86
CA ALA A 478 13.00 -17.99 1.11
C ALA A 478 14.11 -18.66 1.93
N MET A 479 13.75 -19.43 2.95
CA MET A 479 14.66 -20.33 3.66
C MET A 479 14.01 -21.66 4.01
N GLU A 480 14.83 -22.71 4.05
CA GLU A 480 14.47 -24.06 4.47
C GLU A 480 15.47 -24.59 5.52
N LEU A 481 14.96 -25.36 6.48
CA LEU A 481 15.71 -26.19 7.42
C LEU A 481 15.31 -27.65 7.20
N SER A 482 16.13 -28.38 6.45
CA SER A 482 15.94 -29.81 6.16
C SER A 482 16.57 -30.63 7.30
N ILE A 483 15.84 -31.59 7.88
CA ILE A 483 16.26 -32.36 9.06
C ILE A 483 16.24 -33.88 8.84
N GLY A 484 17.30 -34.57 9.28
CA GLY A 484 17.38 -36.02 9.29
C GLY A 484 16.47 -36.66 10.34
N TYR A 485 16.08 -37.92 10.13
CA TYR A 485 14.93 -38.53 10.83
C TYR A 485 15.02 -38.60 12.36
N ARG A 486 16.23 -38.59 12.98
CA ARG A 486 16.32 -38.56 14.47
C ARG A 486 16.09 -37.16 15.04
N LEU A 487 16.31 -36.11 14.23
CA LEU A 487 16.08 -34.73 14.64
C LEU A 487 14.59 -34.34 14.60
N ILE A 488 13.72 -35.11 13.93
CA ILE A 488 12.26 -34.93 13.95
C ILE A 488 11.72 -34.90 15.38
N ALA A 489 12.32 -35.68 16.31
CA ALA A 489 11.95 -35.67 17.72
C ALA A 489 12.20 -34.32 18.44
N LEU A 490 13.07 -33.45 17.90
CA LEU A 490 13.27 -32.08 18.40
C LEU A 490 12.21 -31.11 17.86
N ALA A 491 11.54 -31.44 16.76
CA ALA A 491 10.53 -30.60 16.12
C ALA A 491 9.08 -30.95 16.54
N ASP A 492 8.81 -32.20 16.96
CA ASP A 492 7.50 -32.69 17.40
C ASP A 492 7.17 -32.27 18.86
N PRO A 493 6.21 -31.35 19.10
CA PRO A 493 5.84 -30.93 20.46
C PRO A 493 5.26 -32.07 21.29
N GLY A 494 4.63 -33.06 20.66
CA GLY A 494 4.07 -34.25 21.33
C GLY A 494 5.13 -35.16 21.93
N ARG A 495 6.40 -34.98 21.54
CA ARG A 495 7.58 -35.70 22.08
C ARG A 495 8.47 -34.83 22.96
N GLY A 496 8.02 -33.61 23.30
CA GLY A 496 8.82 -32.63 24.05
C GLY A 496 9.84 -31.87 23.18
N GLY A 497 9.68 -31.88 21.86
CA GLY A 497 10.46 -31.06 20.94
C GLY A 497 10.11 -29.58 21.06
N ASP A 498 11.14 -28.71 21.06
CA ASP A 498 11.00 -27.26 21.29
C ASP A 498 11.63 -26.39 20.18
N LEU A 499 12.00 -27.01 19.05
CA LEU A 499 12.62 -26.34 17.90
C LEU A 499 11.71 -25.23 17.32
N LEU A 500 10.40 -25.49 17.23
CA LEU A 500 9.41 -24.53 16.72
C LEU A 500 9.29 -23.29 17.62
N ASP A 501 9.25 -23.48 18.95
CA ASP A 501 9.20 -22.38 19.92
C ASP A 501 10.51 -21.57 19.95
N ARG A 502 11.65 -22.22 19.69
CA ARG A 502 12.95 -21.54 19.54
C ARG A 502 13.03 -20.72 18.26
N LEU A 503 12.42 -21.16 17.16
CA LEU A 503 12.39 -20.40 15.91
C LEU A 503 11.73 -19.02 16.10
N GLY A 504 10.68 -18.92 16.92
CA GLY A 504 10.09 -17.63 17.30
C GLY A 504 11.08 -16.69 18.01
N ARG A 505 11.95 -17.23 18.86
CA ARG A 505 13.02 -16.48 19.54
C ARG A 505 14.14 -16.05 18.58
N VAL A 506 14.50 -16.88 17.60
CA VAL A 506 15.44 -16.53 16.52
C VAL A 506 14.95 -15.30 15.75
N ARG A 507 13.68 -15.29 15.32
CA ARG A 507 13.09 -14.14 14.61
C ARG A 507 13.12 -12.85 15.44
N GLN A 508 12.85 -12.94 16.75
CA GLN A 508 12.95 -11.79 17.66
C GLN A 508 14.39 -11.29 17.87
N ARG A 509 15.37 -12.20 17.90
CA ARG A 509 16.81 -11.83 17.98
C ARG A 509 17.21 -11.03 16.74
N VAL A 510 17.01 -11.59 15.54
CA VAL A 510 17.35 -10.93 14.26
C VAL A 510 16.70 -9.55 14.15
N ALA A 511 15.42 -9.43 14.52
CA ALA A 511 14.70 -8.15 14.50
C ALA A 511 15.22 -7.11 15.50
N ARG A 512 15.80 -7.53 16.64
CA ARG A 512 16.41 -6.61 17.62
C ARG A 512 17.84 -6.22 17.25
N GLU A 513 18.59 -7.17 16.70
CA GLU A 513 20.02 -7.06 16.36
C GLU A 513 20.18 -6.27 15.06
N LEU A 514 19.59 -6.75 13.96
CA LEU A 514 19.72 -6.14 12.63
C LEU A 514 18.59 -5.18 12.27
N GLY A 515 17.41 -5.28 12.88
CA GLY A 515 16.26 -4.43 12.55
C GLY A 515 15.36 -4.95 11.41
N MET A 516 15.72 -6.08 10.78
CA MET A 516 14.89 -6.77 9.80
C MET A 516 14.08 -7.92 10.41
N ILE A 517 12.89 -8.20 9.88
CA ILE A 517 12.12 -9.39 10.27
C ILE A 517 12.65 -10.58 9.49
N ALA A 518 13.21 -11.59 10.15
CA ALA A 518 13.60 -12.83 9.48
C ALA A 518 12.41 -13.49 8.76
N PRO A 519 12.59 -13.99 7.52
CA PRO A 519 11.54 -14.65 6.75
C PRO A 519 11.02 -15.91 7.45
N GLN A 520 9.94 -16.48 6.92
CA GLN A 520 9.50 -17.81 7.37
C GLN A 520 10.52 -18.86 6.94
N VAL A 521 10.77 -19.83 7.82
CA VAL A 521 11.68 -20.95 7.58
C VAL A 521 10.83 -22.20 7.43
N ALA A 522 10.80 -22.77 6.24
CA ALA A 522 10.16 -24.06 6.01
C ALA A 522 10.98 -25.16 6.71
N ILE A 523 10.35 -26.03 7.47
CA ILE A 523 11.02 -27.20 8.06
C ILE A 523 10.56 -28.42 7.28
N ARG A 524 11.50 -29.17 6.71
CA ARG A 524 11.25 -30.39 5.93
C ARG A 524 12.00 -31.57 6.52
N ASP A 525 11.38 -32.74 6.55
CA ASP A 525 12.10 -33.99 6.75
C ASP A 525 12.74 -34.43 5.42
N ASP A 526 14.05 -34.72 5.46
CA ASP A 526 14.77 -35.26 4.31
C ASP A 526 15.39 -36.61 4.70
N LEU A 527 14.87 -37.66 4.06
CA LEU A 527 15.28 -39.05 4.27
C LEU A 527 16.64 -39.37 3.63
N ALA A 528 17.18 -38.49 2.76
CA ALA A 528 18.52 -38.61 2.19
C ALA A 528 19.63 -38.08 3.12
N LEU A 529 19.28 -37.31 4.17
CA LEU A 529 20.23 -36.84 5.17
C LEU A 529 20.68 -37.95 6.11
N GLN A 530 21.88 -37.82 6.67
CA GLN A 530 22.27 -38.70 7.76
C GLN A 530 21.31 -38.54 8.97
N PRO A 531 21.14 -39.59 9.81
CA PRO A 531 20.15 -39.61 10.89
C PRO A 531 20.15 -38.39 11.83
N GLN A 532 21.32 -37.76 12.00
CA GLN A 532 21.63 -36.68 12.96
C GLN A 532 22.02 -35.37 12.26
N GLU A 533 21.97 -35.33 10.93
CA GLU A 533 22.35 -34.19 10.11
C GLU A 533 21.15 -33.25 9.90
N TYR A 534 21.44 -31.95 9.79
CA TYR A 534 20.51 -30.94 9.30
C TYR A 534 21.21 -30.06 8.27
N ARG A 535 20.44 -29.51 7.34
CA ARG A 535 20.90 -28.55 6.33
C ARG A 535 20.03 -27.31 6.36
N ILE A 536 20.64 -26.16 6.13
CA ILE A 536 19.98 -24.86 5.99
C ILE A 536 20.17 -24.45 4.53
N ALA A 537 19.06 -24.19 3.85
CA ALA A 537 19.05 -23.74 2.47
C ALA A 537 18.37 -22.39 2.33
N ILE A 538 18.87 -21.56 1.41
CA ILE A 538 18.26 -20.29 1.03
C ILE A 538 17.85 -20.42 -0.43
N ARG A 539 16.56 -20.17 -0.72
CA ARG A 539 15.97 -20.31 -2.07
C ARG A 539 16.27 -21.66 -2.75
N GLY A 540 16.30 -22.74 -1.97
CA GLY A 540 16.57 -24.11 -2.42
C GLY A 540 18.06 -24.49 -2.56
N VAL A 541 19.00 -23.57 -2.30
CA VAL A 541 20.45 -23.86 -2.31
C VAL A 541 20.95 -24.02 -0.88
N THR A 542 21.58 -25.16 -0.55
CA THR A 542 22.20 -25.37 0.77
C THR A 542 23.35 -24.38 0.99
N VAL A 543 23.23 -23.55 2.03
CA VAL A 543 24.25 -22.57 2.44
C VAL A 543 25.04 -23.03 3.67
N ALA A 544 24.43 -23.86 4.52
CA ALA A 544 25.07 -24.37 5.73
C ALA A 544 24.51 -25.74 6.13
N GLY A 545 25.22 -26.45 7.00
CA GLY A 545 24.76 -27.73 7.55
C GLY A 545 25.51 -28.11 8.81
N GLY A 546 25.04 -29.12 9.52
CA GLY A 546 25.69 -29.58 10.74
C GLY A 546 25.09 -30.87 11.29
N VAL A 547 25.66 -31.35 12.39
CA VAL A 547 25.22 -32.56 13.09
C VAL A 547 24.78 -32.20 14.50
N SER A 548 23.65 -32.74 14.95
CA SER A 548 23.13 -32.56 16.31
C SER A 548 22.68 -33.89 16.91
N TYR A 549 22.82 -34.04 18.23
CA TYR A 549 22.57 -35.31 18.92
C TYR A 549 21.41 -35.15 19.93
N PRO A 550 20.17 -35.55 19.57
CA PRO A 550 19.03 -35.51 20.48
C PRO A 550 19.34 -36.25 21.80
N GLY A 551 19.01 -35.62 22.93
CA GLY A 551 19.29 -36.14 24.27
C GLY A 551 20.73 -35.93 24.78
N ARG A 552 21.61 -35.27 24.00
CA ARG A 552 22.94 -34.82 24.46
C ARG A 552 23.01 -33.29 24.53
N LEU A 553 24.04 -32.82 25.25
CA LEU A 553 24.36 -31.40 25.40
C LEU A 553 25.71 -31.11 24.73
N LEU A 554 25.85 -29.93 24.14
CA LEU A 554 27.10 -29.43 23.58
C LEU A 554 27.80 -28.53 24.60
N ALA A 555 28.95 -28.95 25.13
CA ALA A 555 29.82 -28.14 25.96
C ALA A 555 30.86 -27.43 25.10
N ILE A 556 30.79 -26.10 24.99
CA ILE A 556 31.76 -25.29 24.25
C ILE A 556 32.97 -25.05 25.16
N VAL A 557 34.15 -25.40 24.67
CA VAL A 557 35.40 -25.36 25.44
C VAL A 557 36.02 -23.96 25.35
N PRO A 558 36.32 -23.29 26.48
CA PRO A 558 37.01 -22.01 26.46
C PRO A 558 38.50 -22.20 26.09
N PRO A 559 39.13 -21.20 25.43
CA PRO A 559 40.53 -21.29 25.03
C PRO A 559 41.43 -21.36 26.28
N GLY A 560 42.35 -22.34 26.30
CA GLY A 560 43.27 -22.56 27.40
C GLY A 560 42.81 -23.59 28.46
N LEU A 561 41.65 -24.25 28.29
CA LEU A 561 41.24 -25.35 29.16
C LEU A 561 42.00 -26.65 28.82
N THR A 562 42.71 -27.22 29.80
CA THR A 562 43.52 -28.44 29.62
C THR A 562 42.73 -29.73 29.79
N GLU A 563 41.72 -29.74 30.68
CA GLU A 563 40.86 -30.90 30.93
C GLU A 563 39.53 -30.74 30.20
N VAL A 564 39.38 -31.45 29.08
CA VAL A 564 38.17 -31.44 28.27
C VAL A 564 37.15 -32.45 28.83
N PRO A 565 35.86 -32.10 28.98
CA PRO A 565 34.83 -33.02 29.45
C PRO A 565 34.73 -34.31 28.61
N GLU A 566 34.52 -35.45 29.25
CA GLU A 566 34.39 -36.74 28.56
C GLU A 566 33.12 -36.77 27.69
N GLY A 567 33.28 -37.02 26.39
CA GLY A 567 32.17 -37.03 25.44
C GLY A 567 32.63 -37.23 23.99
N ARG A 568 31.75 -36.92 23.03
CA ARG A 568 32.07 -37.03 21.60
C ARG A 568 32.46 -35.67 21.04
N GLU A 569 33.59 -35.60 20.35
CA GLU A 569 34.09 -34.36 19.73
C GLU A 569 33.06 -33.71 18.78
N GLY A 570 33.13 -32.38 18.70
CA GLY A 570 32.29 -31.55 17.84
C GLY A 570 32.77 -30.10 17.79
N VAL A 571 31.96 -29.26 17.17
CA VAL A 571 32.18 -27.81 17.01
C VAL A 571 30.84 -27.12 17.26
N ASP A 572 30.85 -25.89 17.81
CA ASP A 572 29.66 -25.04 17.84
C ASP A 572 29.49 -24.34 16.47
N PRO A 573 28.58 -24.78 15.60
CA PRO A 573 28.49 -24.29 14.21
C PRO A 573 28.11 -22.80 14.09
N ALA A 574 27.64 -22.18 15.18
CA ALA A 574 27.36 -20.75 15.23
C ALA A 574 28.60 -19.88 15.56
N THR A 575 29.68 -20.48 16.10
CA THR A 575 30.88 -19.73 16.54
C THR A 575 32.21 -20.36 16.07
N ASP A 576 32.14 -21.49 15.37
CA ASP A 576 33.27 -22.32 14.91
C ASP A 576 34.27 -22.70 16.02
N ARG A 577 33.78 -22.80 17.27
CA ARG A 577 34.62 -23.12 18.44
C ARG A 577 34.62 -24.61 18.75
N PRO A 578 35.77 -25.20 19.14
CA PRO A 578 35.86 -26.57 19.63
C PRO A 578 34.87 -26.84 20.78
N ALA A 579 34.18 -27.97 20.69
CA ALA A 579 33.13 -28.34 21.63
C ALA A 579 33.00 -29.86 21.78
N VAL A 580 32.31 -30.32 22.83
CA VAL A 580 32.12 -31.76 23.09
C VAL A 580 30.67 -32.07 23.44
N TRP A 581 30.14 -33.12 22.80
CA TRP A 581 28.81 -33.68 23.04
C TRP A 581 28.80 -34.63 24.23
N ILE A 582 28.48 -34.07 25.39
CA ILE A 582 28.38 -34.75 26.68
C ILE A 582 26.98 -35.33 26.93
N ALA A 583 26.90 -36.28 27.86
CA ALA A 583 25.62 -36.77 28.37
C ALA A 583 24.97 -35.73 29.32
N ALA A 584 23.65 -35.83 29.54
CA ALA A 584 22.90 -34.83 30.31
C ALA A 584 23.36 -34.72 31.78
N GLU A 585 23.83 -35.84 32.33
CA GLU A 585 24.39 -36.00 33.66
C GLU A 585 25.69 -35.19 33.84
N GLY A 586 26.47 -35.04 32.77
CA GLY A 586 27.75 -34.31 32.77
C GLY A 586 27.61 -32.78 32.83
N LYS A 587 26.39 -32.23 32.77
CA LYS A 587 26.14 -30.79 32.69
C LYS A 587 26.84 -29.99 33.79
N GLN A 588 26.66 -30.36 35.05
CA GLN A 588 27.23 -29.62 36.18
C GLN A 588 28.76 -29.66 36.17
N ALA A 589 29.37 -30.79 35.80
CA ALA A 589 30.82 -30.92 35.70
C ALA A 589 31.40 -30.02 34.59
N ALA A 590 30.75 -29.96 33.42
CA ALA A 590 31.16 -29.08 32.34
C ALA A 590 30.98 -27.59 32.68
N GLU A 591 29.88 -27.21 33.35
CA GLU A 591 29.66 -25.84 33.82
C GLU A 591 30.68 -25.42 34.89
N LEU A 592 31.06 -26.32 35.81
CA LEU A 592 32.13 -26.10 36.80
C LEU A 592 33.52 -25.99 36.16
N ALA A 593 33.78 -26.70 35.07
CA ALA A 593 34.99 -26.56 34.24
C ALA A 593 34.98 -25.28 33.37
N GLY A 594 33.97 -24.42 33.50
CA GLY A 594 33.87 -23.17 32.74
C GLY A 594 33.38 -23.31 31.29
N CYS A 595 32.93 -24.50 30.89
CA CYS A 595 32.36 -24.72 29.55
C CYS A 595 30.94 -24.15 29.45
N LYS A 596 30.61 -23.52 28.32
CA LYS A 596 29.24 -23.07 28.05
C LYS A 596 28.43 -24.22 27.46
N VAL A 597 27.45 -24.72 28.21
CA VAL A 597 26.63 -25.87 27.80
C VAL A 597 25.36 -25.42 27.05
N LYS A 598 25.07 -26.06 25.91
CA LYS A 598 23.87 -25.85 25.06
C LYS A 598 23.11 -27.17 24.85
N GLU A 599 21.80 -27.08 24.60
CA GLU A 599 20.96 -28.22 24.21
C GLU A 599 20.99 -28.47 22.70
N ALA A 600 20.75 -29.72 22.27
CA ALA A 600 20.78 -30.11 20.85
C ALA A 600 19.90 -29.25 19.92
N SER A 601 18.70 -28.84 20.35
CA SER A 601 17.83 -27.93 19.60
C SER A 601 18.31 -26.47 19.64
N ALA A 602 18.95 -26.04 20.73
CA ALA A 602 19.58 -24.73 20.85
C ALA A 602 20.74 -24.57 19.86
N VAL A 603 21.56 -25.61 19.66
CA VAL A 603 22.67 -25.60 18.69
C VAL A 603 22.18 -25.36 17.26
N ILE A 604 21.12 -26.06 16.83
CA ILE A 604 20.52 -25.87 15.50
C ILE A 604 19.98 -24.44 15.34
N MET A 605 19.35 -23.91 16.38
CA MET A 605 18.70 -22.58 16.35
C MET A 605 19.69 -21.42 16.45
N ASP A 606 20.79 -21.58 17.20
CA ASP A 606 21.90 -20.62 17.20
C ASP A 606 22.59 -20.58 15.82
N HIS A 607 22.79 -21.74 15.19
CA HIS A 607 23.36 -21.81 13.83
C HIS A 607 22.43 -21.16 12.80
N LEU A 608 21.13 -21.48 12.85
CA LEU A 608 20.13 -20.86 11.99
C LEU A 608 20.09 -19.33 12.17
N ALA A 609 20.21 -18.83 13.40
CA ALA A 609 20.28 -17.40 13.68
C ALA A 609 21.52 -16.75 13.05
N GLU A 610 22.70 -17.38 13.18
CA GLU A 610 23.94 -16.87 12.59
C GLU A 610 23.91 -16.89 11.07
N VAL A 611 23.35 -17.94 10.44
CA VAL A 611 23.16 -18.02 8.98
C VAL A 611 22.21 -16.92 8.49
N ILE A 612 21.09 -16.65 9.19
CA ILE A 612 20.20 -15.53 8.85
C ILE A 612 20.93 -14.19 8.95
N ILE A 613 21.77 -14.00 9.98
CA ILE A 613 22.54 -12.76 10.19
C ILE A 613 23.61 -12.60 9.11
N HIS A 614 24.27 -13.69 8.69
CA HIS A 614 25.29 -13.66 7.66
C HIS A 614 24.74 -13.37 6.27
N HIS A 615 23.59 -13.96 5.94
CA HIS A 615 22.88 -13.80 4.65
C HIS A 615 21.76 -12.73 4.71
N ALA A 616 21.85 -11.77 5.64
CA ALA A 616 20.80 -10.78 5.86
C ALA A 616 20.51 -9.89 4.63
N ASP A 617 21.52 -9.63 3.79
CA ASP A 617 21.37 -8.80 2.59
C ASP A 617 20.60 -9.52 1.46
N GLU A 618 20.83 -10.82 1.24
CA GLU A 618 20.06 -11.61 0.28
C GLU A 618 18.65 -11.99 0.77
N LEU A 619 18.43 -12.00 2.09
CA LEU A 619 17.11 -12.26 2.70
C LEU A 619 16.23 -11.01 2.80
N LEU A 620 16.77 -9.80 2.62
CA LEU A 620 15.99 -8.55 2.66
C LEU A 620 15.14 -8.36 1.39
N SER A 621 13.85 -8.65 1.51
CA SER A 621 12.85 -8.46 0.46
C SER A 621 12.41 -6.99 0.31
N ARG A 622 11.92 -6.64 -0.89
CA ARG A 622 11.39 -5.30 -1.18
C ARG A 622 10.16 -4.95 -0.33
N ASP A 623 9.32 -5.94 0.01
CA ASP A 623 8.13 -5.75 0.83
C ASP A 623 8.50 -5.41 2.28
N GLN A 624 9.57 -5.99 2.81
CA GLN A 624 10.11 -5.62 4.13
C GLN A 624 10.66 -4.19 4.12
N VAL A 625 11.34 -3.75 3.05
CA VAL A 625 11.79 -2.35 2.92
C VAL A 625 10.59 -1.39 2.90
N MET A 626 9.51 -1.72 2.18
CA MET A 626 8.27 -0.95 2.23
C MET A 626 7.66 -0.90 3.64
N GLN A 627 7.62 -2.03 4.36
CA GLN A 627 7.12 -2.08 5.75
C GLN A 627 7.98 -1.23 6.71
N LEU A 628 9.30 -1.20 6.52
CA LEU A 628 10.20 -0.34 7.30
C LEU A 628 9.95 1.14 7.01
N ILE A 629 9.77 1.52 5.75
CA ILE A 629 9.46 2.91 5.35
C ILE A 629 8.10 3.36 5.92
N GLU A 630 7.04 2.56 5.76
CA GLU A 630 5.71 2.89 6.32
C GLU A 630 5.74 2.94 7.86
N ARG A 631 6.61 2.15 8.52
CA ARG A 631 6.80 2.25 9.98
C ARG A 631 7.43 3.58 10.39
N VAL A 632 8.41 4.11 9.65
CA VAL A 632 8.95 5.47 9.90
C VAL A 632 7.87 6.51 9.64
N ARG A 633 7.03 6.32 8.62
CA ARG A 633 5.94 7.24 8.24
C ARG A 633 4.93 7.49 9.36
N LEU A 634 4.75 6.53 10.28
CA LEU A 634 3.91 6.69 11.48
C LEU A 634 4.45 7.74 12.47
N GLY A 635 5.76 7.98 12.51
CA GLY A 635 6.40 9.01 13.33
C GLY A 635 6.71 10.28 12.54
N SER A 636 7.33 10.12 11.37
CA SER A 636 7.98 11.19 10.61
C SER A 636 7.57 11.15 9.14
N ALA A 637 6.25 11.30 8.90
CA ALA A 637 5.66 11.26 7.56
C ALA A 637 6.29 12.27 6.57
N SER A 638 6.66 13.47 7.03
CA SER A 638 7.29 14.49 6.19
C SER A 638 8.64 14.06 5.63
N LEU A 639 9.46 13.36 6.42
CA LEU A 639 10.74 12.81 5.96
C LEU A 639 10.53 11.75 4.87
N VAL A 640 9.56 10.85 5.09
CA VAL A 640 9.23 9.81 4.10
C VAL A 640 8.72 10.41 2.80
N ASP A 641 7.85 11.41 2.86
CA ASP A 641 7.26 12.06 1.68
C ASP A 641 8.28 12.93 0.91
N GLU A 642 9.30 13.45 1.59
CA GLU A 642 10.44 14.14 0.97
C GLU A 642 11.38 13.16 0.27
N VAL A 643 11.79 12.09 0.95
CA VAL A 643 12.76 11.12 0.40
C VAL A 643 12.13 10.22 -0.66
N VAL A 644 10.95 9.65 -0.40
CA VAL A 644 10.36 8.55 -1.18
C VAL A 644 9.02 8.96 -1.80
N PRO A 645 8.82 8.83 -3.13
CA PRO A 645 9.76 8.37 -4.16
C PRO A 645 10.56 9.52 -4.81
N ASN A 646 10.47 10.74 -4.27
CA ASN A 646 10.85 11.97 -4.96
C ASN A 646 12.36 12.12 -5.13
N LEU A 647 13.12 11.87 -4.06
CA LEU A 647 14.57 12.02 -4.04
C LEU A 647 15.28 10.69 -4.35
N ILE A 648 14.82 9.61 -3.72
CA ILE A 648 15.39 8.26 -3.79
C ILE A 648 14.28 7.23 -3.99
N ARG A 649 14.54 6.23 -4.83
CA ARG A 649 13.62 5.11 -5.10
C ARG A 649 13.79 4.00 -4.08
N VAL A 650 12.71 3.25 -3.84
CA VAL A 650 12.70 2.09 -2.93
C VAL A 650 13.80 1.06 -3.25
N GLY A 651 14.15 0.87 -4.53
CA GLY A 651 15.24 -0.04 -4.92
C GLY A 651 16.66 0.47 -4.59
N GLU A 652 16.86 1.79 -4.61
CA GLU A 652 18.12 2.43 -4.20
C GLU A 652 18.26 2.33 -2.67
N ILE A 653 17.17 2.56 -1.92
CA ILE A 653 17.10 2.33 -0.47
C ILE A 653 17.36 0.85 -0.14
N GLN A 654 16.72 -0.09 -0.85
CA GLN A 654 16.95 -1.52 -0.64
C GLN A 654 18.44 -1.86 -0.80
N LYS A 655 19.11 -1.36 -1.84
CA LYS A 655 20.54 -1.60 -2.07
C LYS A 655 21.43 -1.02 -0.95
N VAL A 656 21.13 0.19 -0.44
CA VAL A 656 21.82 0.76 0.73
C VAL A 656 21.62 -0.13 1.97
N LEU A 657 20.38 -0.54 2.26
CA LEU A 657 20.08 -1.40 3.42
C LEU A 657 20.75 -2.78 3.29
N GLN A 658 20.83 -3.35 2.08
CA GLN A 658 21.58 -4.57 1.81
C GLN A 658 23.08 -4.41 2.07
N ASN A 659 23.69 -3.31 1.63
CA ASN A 659 25.10 -3.03 1.89
C ASN A 659 25.39 -2.86 3.39
N LEU A 660 24.50 -2.19 4.14
CA LEU A 660 24.60 -2.11 5.61
C LEU A 660 24.52 -3.50 6.26
N LEU A 661 23.54 -4.33 5.87
CA LEU A 661 23.34 -5.67 6.42
C LEU A 661 24.49 -6.64 6.10
N ARG A 662 25.09 -6.54 4.91
CA ARG A 662 26.29 -7.30 4.50
C ARG A 662 27.49 -7.05 5.42
N GLU A 663 27.58 -5.85 5.97
CA GLU A 663 28.59 -5.48 6.99
C GLU A 663 28.07 -5.64 8.44
N ARG A 664 26.96 -6.37 8.63
CA ARG A 664 26.28 -6.60 9.92
C ARG A 664 25.84 -5.31 10.64
N VAL A 665 25.66 -4.21 9.92
CA VAL A 665 25.20 -2.93 10.48
C VAL A 665 23.68 -2.95 10.69
N SER A 666 23.26 -2.57 11.90
CA SER A 666 21.85 -2.56 12.32
C SER A 666 21.04 -1.48 11.59
N ILE A 667 20.03 -1.88 10.81
CA ILE A 667 19.09 -1.01 10.11
C ILE A 667 17.84 -0.66 10.92
N LEU A 668 17.83 -0.92 12.24
CA LEU A 668 16.68 -0.62 13.10
C LEU A 668 16.38 0.89 13.17
N ASP A 669 17.42 1.72 13.06
CA ASP A 669 17.34 3.19 13.11
C ASP A 669 17.09 3.76 11.71
N MET A 670 15.95 3.36 11.12
CA MET A 670 15.57 3.70 9.74
C MET A 670 15.33 5.21 9.56
N GLU A 671 15.00 5.93 10.62
CA GLU A 671 14.83 7.39 10.61
C GLU A 671 16.18 8.09 10.37
N THR A 672 17.21 7.79 11.19
CA THR A 672 18.58 8.29 10.98
C THR A 672 19.13 7.93 9.60
N ILE A 673 18.80 6.74 9.09
CA ILE A 673 19.19 6.32 7.73
C ILE A 673 18.50 7.21 6.68
N LEU A 674 17.18 7.42 6.76
CA LEU A 674 16.46 8.25 5.79
C LEU A 674 16.89 9.73 5.84
N GLU A 675 17.21 10.29 7.01
CA GLU A 675 17.76 11.65 7.12
C GLU A 675 19.14 11.77 6.45
N ALA A 676 20.05 10.82 6.72
CA ALA A 676 21.38 10.80 6.12
C ALA A 676 21.31 10.66 4.59
N LEU A 677 20.38 9.83 4.12
CA LEU A 677 20.09 9.64 2.71
C LEU A 677 19.46 10.90 2.08
N ALA A 678 18.53 11.59 2.76
CA ALA A 678 17.92 12.83 2.30
C ALA A 678 19.00 13.89 2.01
N LEU A 679 19.93 14.07 2.94
CA LEU A 679 21.01 15.04 2.81
C LEU A 679 22.03 14.66 1.72
N ALA A 680 22.40 13.37 1.65
CA ALA A 680 23.39 12.90 0.69
C ALA A 680 22.87 12.82 -0.75
N ALA A 681 21.58 12.52 -0.95
CA ALA A 681 20.98 12.32 -2.27
C ALA A 681 20.80 13.60 -3.10
N VAL A 682 21.10 14.76 -2.51
CA VAL A 682 21.26 16.05 -3.23
C VAL A 682 22.59 16.08 -4.00
N ALA A 683 23.63 15.41 -3.50
CA ALA A 683 24.98 15.40 -4.08
C ALA A 683 25.25 14.19 -4.97
N THR A 684 24.80 13.00 -4.56
CA THR A 684 25.08 11.72 -5.26
C THR A 684 23.87 10.80 -5.26
N ARG A 685 23.78 9.89 -6.24
CA ARG A 685 22.78 8.81 -6.27
C ARG A 685 23.41 7.42 -6.31
N ASP A 686 24.73 7.32 -6.15
CA ASP A 686 25.41 6.02 -6.03
C ASP A 686 25.02 5.35 -4.70
N PRO A 687 24.37 4.17 -4.71
CA PRO A 687 24.05 3.45 -3.47
C PRO A 687 25.28 3.14 -2.61
N GLU A 688 26.47 3.01 -3.20
CA GLU A 688 27.69 2.73 -2.46
C GLU A 688 28.16 3.98 -1.67
N GLU A 689 28.20 5.18 -2.28
CA GLU A 689 28.46 6.43 -1.55
C GLU A 689 27.36 6.74 -0.51
N LEU A 690 26.09 6.54 -0.88
CA LEU A 690 24.95 6.70 0.04
C LEU A 690 25.06 5.77 1.27
N THR A 691 25.66 4.59 1.11
CA THR A 691 25.95 3.67 2.22
C THR A 691 26.97 4.27 3.19
N GLU A 692 28.06 4.88 2.72
CA GLU A 692 29.05 5.57 3.58
C GLU A 692 28.43 6.72 4.38
N HIS A 693 27.49 7.45 3.77
CA HIS A 693 26.73 8.51 4.46
C HIS A 693 25.82 7.94 5.57
N ALA A 694 25.08 6.86 5.29
CA ALA A 694 24.25 6.19 6.28
C ALA A 694 25.09 5.60 7.44
N ARG A 695 26.22 4.94 7.14
CA ARG A 695 27.14 4.40 8.15
C ARG A 695 27.69 5.49 9.09
N ARG A 696 28.11 6.63 8.53
CA ARG A 696 28.58 7.78 9.33
C ARG A 696 27.50 8.30 10.29
N ALA A 697 26.25 8.39 9.82
CA ALA A 697 25.13 8.81 10.69
C ALA A 697 24.84 7.78 11.81
N LEU A 698 24.97 6.49 11.52
CA LEU A 698 24.80 5.40 12.48
C LEU A 698 25.98 5.20 13.46
N SER A 699 27.04 6.01 13.39
CA SER A 699 28.27 5.96 14.21
C SER A 699 28.13 5.34 15.61
N ARG A 700 27.30 5.94 16.48
CA ARG A 700 27.08 5.45 17.86
C ARG A 700 26.57 4.00 17.88
N ARG A 701 25.56 3.69 17.06
CA ARG A 701 24.93 2.36 16.99
C ARG A 701 25.86 1.32 16.38
N LEU A 702 26.71 1.76 15.45
CA LEU A 702 27.69 0.93 14.74
C LEU A 702 28.87 0.55 15.66
N VAL A 703 29.37 1.47 16.48
CA VAL A 703 30.51 1.24 17.38
C VAL A 703 30.11 0.57 18.70
N GLN A 704 28.88 0.78 19.20
CA GLN A 704 28.40 0.26 20.48
C GLN A 704 28.66 -1.23 20.76
N PRO A 705 28.54 -2.18 19.81
CA PRO A 705 28.80 -3.61 20.04
C PRO A 705 30.28 -3.97 20.24
N TYR A 706 31.18 -3.04 19.91
CA TYR A 706 32.62 -3.28 19.82
C TYR A 706 33.43 -2.60 20.93
N LEU A 707 32.78 -1.80 21.78
CA LEU A 707 33.40 -1.19 22.95
C LEU A 707 33.78 -2.24 24.00
N ALA A 708 34.97 -2.12 24.56
CA ALA A 708 35.35 -2.89 25.74
C ALA A 708 34.56 -2.42 26.99
N PRO A 709 34.55 -3.19 28.10
CA PRO A 709 33.75 -2.86 29.29
C PRO A 709 34.12 -1.54 30.00
N ASP A 710 35.30 -0.99 29.69
CA ASP A 710 35.81 0.32 30.11
C ASP A 710 35.34 1.49 29.20
N GLY A 711 34.68 1.19 28.09
CA GLY A 711 34.24 2.16 27.07
C GLY A 711 35.29 2.48 26.00
N HIS A 712 36.46 1.83 26.01
CA HIS A 712 37.51 2.04 25.02
C HIS A 712 37.32 1.16 23.78
N LEU A 713 37.64 1.70 22.60
CA LEU A 713 37.66 0.96 21.34
C LEU A 713 39.09 0.53 21.01
N ASN A 714 39.36 -0.77 21.08
CA ASN A 714 40.69 -1.33 20.83
C ASN A 714 40.80 -1.73 19.36
N VAL A 715 41.73 -1.13 18.62
CA VAL A 715 41.77 -1.21 17.15
C VAL A 715 43.15 -1.48 16.58
N VAL A 716 43.18 -1.96 15.35
CA VAL A 716 44.33 -1.92 14.44
C VAL A 716 44.16 -0.72 13.50
N MET A 717 45.26 -0.09 13.07
CA MET A 717 45.25 0.98 12.07
C MET A 717 46.18 0.67 10.89
N LEU A 718 45.94 1.28 9.73
CA LEU A 718 46.90 1.25 8.62
C LEU A 718 47.98 2.32 8.79
N ASP A 719 49.21 2.04 8.35
CA ASP A 719 50.22 3.08 8.20
C ASP A 719 49.84 4.08 7.07
N LYS A 720 50.31 5.32 7.20
CA LYS A 720 49.95 6.41 6.29
C LYS A 720 50.46 6.17 4.86
N SER A 721 51.57 5.45 4.69
CA SER A 721 52.06 5.04 3.36
C SER A 721 51.06 4.16 2.62
N VAL A 722 50.45 3.20 3.33
CA VAL A 722 49.43 2.27 2.81
C VAL A 722 48.14 3.01 2.50
N GLU A 723 47.67 3.88 3.41
CA GLU A 723 46.47 4.69 3.16
C GLU A 723 46.59 5.56 1.91
N ASN A 724 47.75 6.21 1.71
CA ASN A 724 47.97 7.09 0.55
C ASN A 724 47.94 6.30 -0.77
N ARG A 725 48.50 5.08 -0.81
CA ARG A 725 48.46 4.21 -1.99
C ARG A 725 47.04 3.69 -2.28
N LEU A 726 46.28 3.33 -1.23
CA LEU A 726 44.87 2.96 -1.36
C LEU A 726 44.03 4.13 -1.91
N ALA A 727 44.23 5.34 -1.39
CA ALA A 727 43.51 6.53 -1.85
C ALA A 727 43.82 6.86 -3.31
N ALA A 728 45.09 6.78 -3.73
CA ALA A 728 45.49 6.97 -5.12
C ALA A 728 44.83 5.97 -6.08
N ALA A 729 44.62 4.71 -5.66
CA ALA A 729 43.91 3.71 -6.46
C ALA A 729 42.41 4.01 -6.60
N VAL A 730 41.76 4.57 -5.58
CA VAL A 730 40.36 5.02 -5.63
C VAL A 730 40.18 6.20 -6.60
N ASP A 731 41.07 7.20 -6.56
CA ASP A 731 40.95 8.39 -7.40
C ASP A 731 41.23 8.12 -8.89
N GLN A 732 42.09 7.14 -9.20
CA GLN A 732 42.62 6.92 -10.56
C GLN A 732 41.87 5.85 -11.37
N SER A 733 40.98 5.06 -10.78
CA SER A 733 40.43 3.87 -11.44
C SER A 733 39.01 3.52 -11.04
N THR A 734 38.17 3.23 -12.04
CA THR A 734 36.81 2.70 -11.85
C THR A 734 36.77 1.31 -11.20
N ARG A 735 37.91 0.61 -11.18
CA ARG A 735 38.15 -0.67 -10.50
C ARG A 735 39.42 -0.56 -9.65
N PRO A 736 39.35 0.07 -8.47
CA PRO A 736 40.52 0.34 -7.62
C PRO A 736 41.29 -0.93 -7.24
N GLU A 737 40.61 -2.06 -7.07
CA GLU A 737 41.20 -3.37 -6.79
C GLU A 737 42.20 -3.84 -7.86
N THR A 738 41.99 -3.49 -9.14
CA THR A 738 42.95 -3.79 -10.22
C THR A 738 44.11 -2.81 -10.31
N ALA A 739 43.94 -1.55 -9.87
CA ALA A 739 45.01 -0.55 -9.88
C ALA A 739 46.09 -0.82 -8.82
N LEU A 740 45.77 -1.57 -7.76
CA LEU A 740 46.70 -1.91 -6.68
C LEU A 740 47.71 -3.01 -7.04
N GLY A 741 47.32 -3.94 -7.92
CA GLY A 741 48.05 -5.17 -8.23
C GLY A 741 47.74 -6.33 -7.27
N LEU A 742 47.64 -7.55 -7.81
CA LEU A 742 47.21 -8.76 -7.07
C LEU A 742 48.20 -9.22 -5.99
N ASP A 743 49.50 -8.98 -6.17
CA ASP A 743 50.50 -9.34 -5.17
C ASP A 743 50.46 -8.39 -3.97
N TRP A 744 50.32 -7.09 -4.26
CA TRP A 744 50.19 -6.04 -3.25
C TRP A 744 48.92 -6.21 -2.40
N SER A 745 47.78 -6.50 -3.03
CA SER A 745 46.52 -6.71 -2.32
C SER A 745 46.57 -7.94 -1.41
N ARG A 746 47.10 -9.08 -1.90
CA ARG A 746 47.30 -10.29 -1.08
C ARG A 746 48.24 -10.05 0.10
N GLN A 747 49.34 -9.34 -0.10
CA GLN A 747 50.27 -8.95 0.98
C GLN A 747 49.59 -8.05 2.02
N LEU A 748 48.80 -7.07 1.58
CA LEU A 748 48.03 -6.19 2.48
C LEU A 748 47.02 -6.98 3.31
N VAL A 749 46.22 -7.86 2.70
CA VAL A 749 45.21 -8.67 3.41
C VAL A 749 45.88 -9.59 4.43
N ALA A 750 46.99 -10.24 4.08
CA ALA A 750 47.77 -11.06 5.02
C ALA A 750 48.33 -10.23 6.20
N ALA A 751 48.84 -9.02 5.93
CA ALA A 751 49.36 -8.13 6.97
C ALA A 751 48.25 -7.59 7.91
N ILE A 752 47.07 -7.28 7.35
CA ILE A 752 45.87 -6.93 8.13
C ILE A 752 45.46 -8.11 9.02
N GLY A 753 45.39 -9.32 8.47
CA GLY A 753 45.04 -10.53 9.21
C GLY A 753 45.99 -10.80 10.39
N ALA A 754 47.29 -10.70 10.16
CA ALA A 754 48.30 -10.89 11.20
C ALA A 754 48.27 -9.80 12.31
N ALA A 755 47.92 -8.55 11.96
CA ALA A 755 47.77 -7.49 12.94
C ALA A 755 46.46 -7.63 13.74
N ALA A 756 45.35 -7.92 13.06
CA ALA A 756 44.02 -8.10 13.66
C ALA A 756 43.95 -9.36 14.55
N GLY A 757 44.70 -10.42 14.22
CA GLY A 757 44.80 -11.63 15.02
C GLY A 757 45.23 -11.39 16.46
N ARG A 758 46.03 -10.35 16.73
CA ARG A 758 46.44 -9.94 18.09
C ARG A 758 45.26 -9.52 18.97
N LEU A 759 44.20 -8.95 18.38
CA LEU A 759 42.96 -8.66 19.11
C LEU A 759 42.22 -9.96 19.42
N THR A 760 42.14 -10.87 18.45
CA THR A 760 41.48 -12.18 18.60
C THR A 760 42.16 -13.06 19.66
N GLU A 761 43.50 -13.05 19.74
CA GLU A 761 44.29 -13.69 20.79
C GLU A 761 43.96 -13.14 22.19
N GLN A 762 43.67 -11.84 22.30
CA GLN A 762 43.20 -11.19 23.53
C GLN A 762 41.69 -11.43 23.81
N GLY A 763 41.01 -12.25 23.00
CA GLY A 763 39.56 -12.48 23.11
C GLY A 763 38.71 -11.26 22.70
N ARG A 764 39.30 -10.30 21.98
CA ARG A 764 38.65 -9.06 21.52
C ARG A 764 38.25 -9.18 20.03
N PRO A 765 37.20 -8.48 19.59
CA PRO A 765 36.82 -8.46 18.18
C PRO A 765 37.94 -7.86 17.31
N PRO A 766 38.23 -8.43 16.11
CA PRO A 766 39.21 -7.86 15.20
C PRO A 766 38.63 -6.64 14.48
N ILE A 767 39.16 -5.44 14.82
CA ILE A 767 38.70 -4.15 14.28
C ILE A 767 39.87 -3.44 13.59
N LEU A 768 39.66 -3.01 12.35
CA LEU A 768 40.56 -2.17 11.58
C LEU A 768 39.94 -0.78 11.37
N VAL A 769 40.66 0.28 11.74
CA VAL A 769 40.26 1.67 11.49
C VAL A 769 41.10 2.26 10.36
N VAL A 770 40.43 2.90 9.40
CA VAL A 770 41.04 3.51 8.21
C VAL A 770 40.42 4.88 7.88
N GLY A 771 41.08 5.65 7.03
CA GLY A 771 40.53 6.87 6.44
C GLY A 771 39.27 6.63 5.61
N SER A 772 38.30 7.55 5.67
CA SER A 772 36.98 7.39 5.06
C SER A 772 36.98 7.11 3.55
N LEU A 773 37.96 7.61 2.80
CA LEU A 773 38.05 7.40 1.35
C LEU A 773 38.37 5.95 0.96
N VAL A 774 39.04 5.20 1.84
CA VAL A 774 39.56 3.86 1.54
C VAL A 774 38.80 2.73 2.24
N ARG A 775 37.85 3.07 3.13
CA ARG A 775 37.07 2.10 3.93
C ARG A 775 36.37 1.04 3.08
N ARG A 776 35.63 1.46 2.05
CA ARG A 776 34.92 0.56 1.13
C ARG A 776 35.89 -0.41 0.45
N LEU A 777 36.94 0.11 -0.19
CA LEU A 777 37.98 -0.68 -0.86
C LEU A 777 38.66 -1.68 0.10
N VAL A 778 39.02 -1.26 1.32
CA VAL A 778 39.63 -2.15 2.31
C VAL A 778 38.64 -3.24 2.75
N ARG A 779 37.35 -2.93 2.90
CA ARG A 779 36.34 -3.95 3.20
C ARG A 779 36.17 -4.93 2.04
N ASP A 780 36.07 -4.44 0.81
CA ASP A 780 35.91 -5.28 -0.39
C ASP A 780 37.08 -6.24 -0.56
N LEU A 781 38.32 -5.76 -0.35
CA LEU A 781 39.53 -6.58 -0.39
C LEU A 781 39.63 -7.62 0.74
N THR A 782 39.03 -7.36 1.91
CA THR A 782 39.18 -8.23 3.09
C THR A 782 37.99 -9.15 3.34
N HIS A 783 36.82 -8.92 2.73
CA HIS A 783 35.59 -9.65 3.09
C HIS A 783 35.66 -11.17 2.84
N THR A 784 36.45 -11.62 1.85
CA THR A 784 36.56 -13.04 1.47
C THR A 784 37.49 -13.80 2.43
N ASP A 785 38.70 -13.29 2.65
CA ASP A 785 39.73 -13.97 3.45
C ASP A 785 39.57 -13.71 4.96
N LEU A 786 38.96 -12.58 5.34
CA LEU A 786 38.78 -12.14 6.73
C LEU A 786 37.30 -11.76 7.00
N PRO A 787 36.34 -12.69 6.88
CA PRO A 787 34.91 -12.39 6.96
C PRO A 787 34.49 -11.77 8.32
N GLY A 788 35.17 -12.16 9.41
CA GLY A 788 34.95 -11.62 10.76
C GLY A 788 35.64 -10.28 11.07
N LEU A 789 36.46 -9.73 10.16
CA LEU A 789 37.11 -8.43 10.35
C LEU A 789 36.10 -7.29 10.22
N VAL A 790 36.04 -6.43 11.24
CA VAL A 790 35.24 -5.21 11.24
C VAL A 790 36.09 -4.06 10.69
N VAL A 791 35.68 -3.46 9.58
CA VAL A 791 36.38 -2.31 8.98
C VAL A 791 35.57 -1.03 9.24
N LEU A 792 36.18 -0.09 9.96
CA LEU A 792 35.58 1.18 10.36
C LEU A 792 36.30 2.35 9.70
N ALA A 793 35.53 3.34 9.25
CA ALA A 793 36.11 4.64 8.90
C ALA A 793 36.34 5.46 10.17
N GLN A 794 37.41 6.26 10.24
CA GLN A 794 37.67 7.14 11.38
C GLN A 794 36.50 8.10 11.70
N GLN A 795 35.69 8.47 10.70
CA GLN A 795 34.49 9.31 10.85
C GLN A 795 33.24 8.56 11.35
N GLU A 796 33.27 7.23 11.43
CA GLU A 796 32.20 6.40 12.03
C GLU A 796 32.37 6.28 13.55
N ILE A 797 33.50 6.71 14.11
CA ILE A 797 33.77 6.65 15.55
C ILE A 797 33.24 7.94 16.21
N PRO A 798 32.37 7.84 17.24
CA PRO A 798 31.94 9.01 18.01
C PRO A 798 33.13 9.74 18.65
N ARG A 799 33.12 11.08 18.66
CA ARG A 799 34.24 11.90 19.17
C ARG A 799 34.48 11.72 20.67
N ASP A 800 33.49 11.20 21.38
CA ASP A 800 33.49 10.88 22.81
C ASP A 800 34.00 9.45 23.12
N THR A 801 34.31 8.63 22.11
CA THR A 801 34.86 7.28 22.27
C THR A 801 36.41 7.31 22.28
N PRO A 802 37.07 6.88 23.38
CA PRO A 802 38.53 6.67 23.38
C PRO A 802 38.93 5.54 22.43
N VAL A 803 40.03 5.70 21.70
CA VAL A 803 40.54 4.72 20.73
C VAL A 803 41.97 4.34 21.07
N ASP A 804 42.19 3.05 21.37
CA ASP A 804 43.49 2.48 21.67
C ASP A 804 44.02 1.70 20.48
N ASN A 805 45.11 2.17 19.87
CA ASN A 805 45.77 1.50 18.75
C ASN A 805 46.70 0.39 19.27
N ILE A 806 46.31 -0.87 19.06
CA ILE A 806 47.03 -2.07 19.50
C ILE A 806 48.11 -2.50 18.49
N ALA A 807 47.92 -2.22 17.20
CA ALA A 807 48.88 -2.52 16.16
C ALA A 807 48.68 -1.63 14.92
N THR A 808 49.77 -1.23 14.29
CA THR A 808 49.74 -0.56 12.99
C THR A 808 50.22 -1.51 11.90
N VAL A 809 49.43 -1.66 10.83
CA VAL A 809 49.78 -2.42 9.62
C VAL A 809 50.73 -1.56 8.81
N ALA A 810 52.03 -1.77 9.03
CA ALA A 810 53.10 -1.15 8.28
C ALA A 810 53.64 -2.09 7.19
N PRO A 811 54.06 -1.57 6.04
CA PRO A 811 54.60 -2.37 4.95
C PRO A 811 56.00 -2.93 5.28
N ALA A 812 56.13 -4.25 5.42
CA ALA A 812 57.42 -4.93 5.36
C ALA A 812 57.59 -5.56 3.96
N GLY A 813 58.59 -5.10 3.19
CA GLY A 813 58.93 -5.66 1.87
C GLY A 813 58.31 -4.97 0.64
N PHE A 814 57.60 -3.86 0.81
CA PHE A 814 56.92 -3.17 -0.30
C PHE A 814 57.84 -2.26 -1.16
N GLU A 815 59.10 -2.06 -0.78
CA GLU A 815 60.04 -1.18 -1.49
C GLU A 815 60.67 -1.80 -2.75
N GLU A 816 60.69 -3.14 -2.87
CA GLU A 816 61.30 -3.85 -4.00
C GLU A 816 60.41 -3.81 -5.26
N ALA A 817 59.08 -3.91 -5.10
CA ALA A 817 58.15 -4.03 -6.22
C ALA A 817 58.04 -2.74 -7.04
N ASP A 818 57.88 -1.59 -6.37
CA ASP A 818 57.76 -0.27 -7.04
C ASP A 818 59.01 0.09 -7.83
N ARG A 819 60.21 -0.35 -7.41
CA ARG A 819 61.44 -0.18 -8.21
C ARG A 819 61.36 -0.98 -9.52
N SER A 820 60.87 -2.21 -9.47
CA SER A 820 60.80 -3.09 -10.64
C SER A 820 59.79 -2.60 -11.69
N ASP A 821 58.62 -2.12 -11.28
CA ASP A 821 57.63 -1.58 -12.21
C ASP A 821 57.96 -0.15 -12.66
N ALA A 822 58.61 0.68 -11.81
CA ALA A 822 59.19 1.95 -12.26
C ALA A 822 60.29 1.73 -13.31
N GLN A 823 61.15 0.71 -13.14
CA GLN A 823 62.18 0.36 -14.13
C GLN A 823 61.59 -0.22 -15.42
N ARG A 824 60.52 -1.04 -15.35
CA ARG A 824 59.79 -1.52 -16.54
C ARG A 824 59.11 -0.37 -17.30
N THR A 825 58.48 0.55 -16.58
CA THR A 825 57.81 1.73 -17.18
C THR A 825 58.81 2.73 -17.73
N ALA A 826 60.00 2.85 -17.12
CA ALA A 826 61.11 3.63 -17.65
C ALA A 826 61.68 3.02 -18.94
N ALA A 827 61.97 1.72 -18.96
CA ALA A 827 62.48 1.01 -20.13
C ALA A 827 61.52 1.10 -21.33
N PHE A 828 60.21 0.97 -21.09
CA PHE A 828 59.18 1.10 -22.14
C PHE A 828 59.12 2.53 -22.74
N ASN A 829 59.41 3.57 -21.94
CA ASN A 829 59.52 4.96 -22.42
C ASN A 829 60.87 5.28 -23.09
N GLU A 830 61.89 4.45 -22.88
CA GLU A 830 63.23 4.65 -23.48
C GLU A 830 63.27 4.10 -24.91
N ASP A 831 62.68 2.92 -25.17
CA ASP A 831 62.47 2.39 -26.54
C ASP A 831 61.62 3.34 -27.41
N ALA A 832 60.58 3.96 -26.82
CA ALA A 832 59.75 4.95 -27.51
C ALA A 832 60.50 6.24 -27.89
N ARG A 833 61.64 6.54 -27.23
CA ARG A 833 62.52 7.68 -27.57
C ARG A 833 63.58 7.32 -28.61
N LEU A 834 64.04 6.07 -28.62
CA LEU A 834 65.05 5.58 -29.57
C LEU A 834 64.51 5.51 -31.02
N THR A 835 63.20 5.36 -31.21
CA THR A 835 62.56 5.36 -32.54
C THR A 835 62.30 6.76 -33.13
N ALA A 836 62.56 7.84 -32.38
CA ALA A 836 62.15 9.20 -32.75
C ALA A 836 63.23 10.06 -33.46
N ASN A 837 64.40 9.48 -33.81
CA ASN A 837 65.54 10.28 -34.28
C ASN A 837 66.22 9.71 -35.54
N ALA A 838 65.63 9.96 -36.71
CA ALA A 838 66.24 9.79 -38.03
C ALA A 838 66.02 11.07 -38.87
N PRO A 839 67.02 11.55 -39.64
CA PRO A 839 67.01 12.92 -40.16
C PRO A 839 66.19 13.13 -41.44
N ALA A 840 65.76 14.37 -41.66
CA ALA A 840 64.88 14.79 -42.73
C ALA A 840 65.50 14.76 -44.15
N SER A 841 64.63 14.61 -45.16
CA SER A 841 64.88 15.09 -46.51
C SER A 841 63.66 15.89 -47.03
N SER A 842 63.91 16.81 -47.94
CA SER A 842 63.07 17.97 -48.27
C SER A 842 62.09 17.73 -49.43
N ILE A 843 60.99 18.48 -49.45
CA ILE A 843 60.35 19.12 -50.64
C ILE A 843 59.22 20.08 -50.14
N PRO A 844 58.99 21.26 -50.75
CA PRO A 844 58.22 22.35 -50.12
C PRO A 844 56.72 22.39 -50.47
N ALA A 845 55.95 23.04 -49.61
CA ALA A 845 54.54 23.37 -49.80
C ALA A 845 54.32 24.74 -50.49
N PRO A 846 53.12 24.99 -51.05
CA PRO A 846 52.61 26.36 -51.15
C PRO A 846 51.13 26.55 -50.75
N HIS A 847 50.87 27.60 -49.97
CA HIS A 847 49.62 28.37 -49.82
C HIS A 847 48.31 27.65 -49.40
N GLY A 848 47.37 28.27 -48.67
CA GLY A 848 47.34 29.59 -48.05
C GLY A 848 45.96 29.86 -47.44
N TRP A 849 45.88 30.38 -46.22
CA TRP A 849 44.62 30.75 -45.54
C TRP A 849 44.34 32.26 -45.70
N PRO A 850 43.08 32.68 -45.53
CA PRO A 850 42.84 33.81 -44.64
C PRO A 850 41.73 33.57 -43.61
N THR A 851 42.16 33.58 -42.35
CA THR A 851 41.51 34.13 -41.15
C THR A 851 40.14 34.83 -41.27
N ALA A 852 39.22 34.59 -40.31
CA ALA A 852 39.01 35.48 -39.13
C ALA A 852 37.60 35.41 -38.52
N ARG A 853 37.51 35.71 -37.20
CA ARG A 853 36.32 35.90 -36.34
C ARG A 853 35.44 34.65 -36.13
N GLY A 854 34.96 34.32 -34.92
CA GLY A 854 35.12 34.97 -33.60
C GLY A 854 33.77 35.19 -32.92
N GLY A 855 33.56 34.58 -31.74
CA GLY A 855 32.34 34.74 -30.94
C GLY A 855 32.08 33.56 -30.01
N ARG A 856 32.02 33.80 -28.70
CA ARG A 856 31.63 32.81 -27.68
C ARG A 856 30.11 32.74 -27.56
N THR A 857 29.55 31.54 -27.38
CA THR A 857 28.50 31.24 -26.38
C THR A 857 28.35 29.73 -26.18
N HIS A 858 27.80 29.33 -25.03
CA HIS A 858 27.63 27.93 -24.62
C HIS A 858 26.59 27.16 -25.43
N ALA A 859 26.86 25.89 -25.74
CA ALA A 859 25.86 24.85 -25.98
C ALA A 859 26.45 23.44 -25.76
N THR A 860 25.92 22.70 -24.77
CA THR A 860 26.21 21.26 -24.57
C THR A 860 24.90 20.48 -24.65
N VAL A 861 24.54 19.97 -25.83
CA VAL A 861 23.55 18.88 -26.03
C VAL A 861 23.91 18.06 -27.27
N ASN A 862 24.06 16.74 -27.08
CA ASN A 862 23.92 15.59 -28.01
C ASN A 862 24.27 15.67 -29.51
N LEU A 863 25.00 14.65 -29.97
CA LEU A 863 24.79 13.74 -31.15
C LEU A 863 25.93 12.71 -31.07
N ARG A 864 25.81 11.37 -31.10
CA ARG A 864 24.99 10.40 -31.86
C ARG A 864 25.24 10.41 -33.38
N THR A 865 26.23 9.64 -33.88
CA THR A 865 26.19 9.04 -35.25
C THR A 865 27.23 7.93 -35.52
N THR A 866 26.73 6.75 -35.95
CA THR A 866 27.19 5.85 -37.06
C THR A 866 28.63 5.31 -37.20
N ARG A 867 28.73 3.98 -37.39
CA ARG A 867 28.94 3.24 -38.67
C ARG A 867 28.56 1.75 -38.45
N ASN A 868 27.70 1.08 -39.25
CA ASN A 868 27.93 0.45 -40.58
C ASN A 868 29.07 -0.58 -40.58
N THR A 869 29.02 -1.80 -41.16
CA THR A 869 28.00 -2.76 -41.71
C THR A 869 28.78 -3.71 -42.62
N GLU A 870 28.74 -5.04 -42.42
CA GLU A 870 28.97 -6.15 -43.37
C GLU A 870 29.03 -7.46 -42.52
N ALA A 871 28.17 -8.48 -42.60
CA ALA A 871 27.54 -9.24 -43.69
C ALA A 871 28.37 -10.43 -44.21
N THR A 872 28.25 -11.61 -43.56
CA THR A 872 27.84 -12.90 -44.19
C THR A 872 27.70 -14.04 -43.17
N ASP A 873 26.65 -14.83 -43.32
CA ASP A 873 26.43 -16.20 -42.78
C ASP A 873 26.74 -17.18 -43.94
N PRO A 874 27.26 -18.42 -43.73
CA PRO A 874 26.38 -19.53 -43.33
C PRO A 874 27.00 -20.62 -42.43
N GLY A 875 26.13 -21.33 -41.70
CA GLY A 875 26.13 -22.79 -41.79
C GLY A 875 26.54 -23.58 -40.54
N ASP A 876 25.52 -24.01 -39.80
CA ASP A 876 25.25 -25.42 -39.45
C ASP A 876 26.46 -26.36 -39.25
N ARG A 877 26.75 -26.66 -37.97
CA ARG A 877 26.99 -28.05 -37.54
C ARG A 877 26.80 -28.23 -36.03
N SER A 878 26.01 -29.23 -35.69
CA SER A 878 25.97 -29.85 -34.38
C SER A 878 27.15 -30.81 -34.15
N ASP A 879 27.23 -31.26 -32.90
CA ASP A 879 27.78 -32.55 -32.44
C ASP A 879 29.26 -32.67 -32.00
N GLU A 880 29.38 -33.61 -31.05
CA GLU A 880 30.56 -34.31 -30.51
C GLU A 880 31.47 -33.62 -29.47
N TYR A 881 31.17 -33.98 -28.21
CA TYR A 881 32.05 -34.77 -27.32
C TYR A 881 33.53 -34.37 -27.12
N GLY A 882 33.90 -34.27 -25.84
CA GLY A 882 35.03 -35.08 -25.34
C GLY A 882 36.18 -34.34 -24.66
N ALA A 883 36.21 -34.47 -23.33
CA ALA A 883 37.37 -34.73 -22.46
C ALA A 883 38.80 -34.34 -22.92
N GLY A 884 39.57 -33.73 -22.02
CA GLY A 884 41.04 -33.76 -22.12
C GLY A 884 41.77 -32.67 -21.34
N GLU A 885 42.19 -33.01 -20.13
CA GLU A 885 43.25 -32.41 -19.30
C GLU A 885 44.20 -31.39 -19.98
N ARG A 886 44.32 -30.21 -19.36
CA ARG A 886 45.57 -29.76 -18.69
C ARG A 886 45.36 -28.56 -17.78
#